data_AF-A0A5R9FDT6-F1
#
_entry.id   AF-A0A5R9FDT6-F1
#
_cell.length_a   1.000
_cell.length_b   1.000
_cell.length_c   1.000
_cell.angle_alpha   90.00
_cell.angle_beta   90.00
_cell.angle_gamma   90.00
#
_symmetry.space_group_name_H-M   'P 1'
#
loop_
_entity.id
_entity.type
_entity.pdbx_description
1 polymer ?
#
loop_
_entity_poly.entity_id
_entity_poly.type
_entity_poly.pdbx_seq_one_letter_code
_entity_poly.pdbx_strand_id
1 'polypeptide(L)'
;MRDVRYARATAFASGDVRLRHRMHRGHVLGVVLLLLCAFWTATGAATATPAQASPQAADDTSQAAHLADRLRANPVYVTDQLPREIPHSTAPDFARLAKRTGVPTYVLVLPGQSTTNGDALLGAVHDRLGRDGLYVLVDYMGVTNAVAFGVRAPAADAETAALYELPYDAGPLRSFERFAEVVAQGGEKAAARAEAAREKYGSDGGEEPEQLYIGPADRENQSFLTGILVVGVPLLMLLLTAFVRRWRRRLPSARAAKPGSTKPRAAASRVPRGAVAGVALLTAVAIALTAWLTFDQTTSSAARTPTAADLSARVERVAARLKQDPVYTDPESPQVLDAGEKDRLRDRISEFGRSRSGGPVFVFVVPQMYEDESAGDPYVFAEAVHAKVGKDGVYVVADPLEGGISVVSYGLRLDNNHLLFDLPDSISDGDDSGESGESDGYRLSERLDRLMTFLDKTPRTDAPNSPDPDLKPEPIESHALRPLFSGDFWPGLLVGAFAALLVFAIVAGVLGIVGAVLRRRNPAPLPTAALPFEAPTDPSTAYLRRTAQTELSELARMFTEDQVPNPVGAGAEPLADIRAWDCFDSAMLLVDGDIDALADDDVDPASLVAVIVLARAGRAAFTGDTNNLCCGLNPLHGPAVSRHHLRVSGPAETVRRRLLPVCQPCRETAIVEPSTVHTLRMTLPPGQGGQGDGERMPYEEATGPLPAVRNGIPQLIDKVREFVSVR
;
A
#
# COMPACT_ATOMS: atom_id res chain seq x y z
N MET A 1 39.80 24.90 -8.03
CA MET A 1 40.86 24.52 -8.99
C MET A 1 41.48 23.20 -8.51
N ARG A 2 41.56 22.22 -9.42
CA ARG A 2 42.12 20.86 -9.31
C ARG A 2 41.19 19.73 -8.84
N ASP A 3 40.73 19.02 -9.87
CA ASP A 3 40.18 17.67 -9.96
C ASP A 3 40.95 16.60 -9.19
N VAL A 4 40.22 15.62 -8.64
CA VAL A 4 40.65 14.21 -8.67
C VAL A 4 39.43 13.33 -8.94
N ARG A 5 39.52 12.60 -10.07
CA ARG A 5 38.67 11.47 -10.46
C ARG A 5 39.08 10.22 -9.69
N TYR A 6 38.14 9.36 -9.31
CA TYR A 6 38.38 7.91 -9.30
C TYR A 6 37.18 7.16 -9.85
N ALA A 7 37.51 6.21 -10.73
CA ALA A 7 36.62 5.46 -11.58
C ALA A 7 36.26 4.09 -10.98
N ARG A 8 35.08 3.62 -11.42
CA ARG A 8 34.51 2.27 -11.38
C ARG A 8 35.46 1.13 -11.82
N ALA A 9 35.22 -0.06 -11.26
CA ALA A 9 34.96 -1.34 -11.98
C ALA A 9 34.75 -2.47 -10.93
N THR A 10 33.54 -2.97 -10.65
CA THR A 10 32.73 -4.04 -11.32
C THR A 10 33.25 -5.48 -11.20
N ALA A 11 32.36 -6.37 -10.71
CA ALA A 11 31.98 -7.71 -11.23
C ALA A 11 31.82 -8.75 -10.10
N PHE A 12 30.60 -9.19 -9.74
CA PHE A 12 29.72 -10.23 -10.36
C PHE A 12 29.83 -11.60 -9.67
N ALA A 13 28.68 -12.08 -9.15
CA ALA A 13 28.13 -13.45 -9.21
C ALA A 13 27.42 -13.82 -7.89
N SER A 14 26.10 -13.67 -7.73
CA SER A 14 25.03 -14.62 -8.11
C SER A 14 25.29 -16.07 -7.70
N GLY A 15 24.55 -16.57 -6.70
CA GLY A 15 24.54 -17.97 -6.28
C GLY A 15 23.49 -18.24 -5.20
N ASP A 16 22.25 -18.45 -5.65
CA ASP A 16 21.09 -18.84 -4.84
C ASP A 16 21.15 -20.37 -4.58
N VAL A 17 21.31 -20.81 -3.33
CA VAL A 17 21.11 -22.22 -2.94
C VAL A 17 20.43 -22.30 -1.58
N ARG A 18 19.14 -22.61 -1.61
CA ARG A 18 18.40 -23.19 -0.47
C ARG A 18 18.95 -24.58 -0.16
N LEU A 19 19.41 -24.79 1.07
CA LEU A 19 19.53 -26.14 1.64
C LEU A 19 19.00 -26.14 3.08
N ARG A 20 17.92 -26.91 3.25
CA ARG A 20 17.40 -27.34 4.55
C ARG A 20 18.49 -28.11 5.30
N HIS A 21 18.68 -27.79 6.58
CA HIS A 21 19.14 -28.79 7.55
C HIS A 21 18.40 -28.65 8.88
N ARG A 22 17.48 -29.59 9.12
CA ARG A 22 17.21 -30.15 10.44
C ARG A 22 18.50 -30.81 10.94
N MET A 23 18.91 -30.56 12.18
CA MET A 23 19.18 -31.61 13.19
C MET A 23 19.71 -31.06 14.53
N HIS A 24 19.15 -31.66 15.58
CA HIS A 24 19.75 -32.06 16.86
C HIS A 24 20.02 -31.07 18.01
N ARG A 25 19.08 -31.13 18.96
CA ARG A 25 19.26 -31.28 20.41
C ARG A 25 20.61 -31.91 20.81
N GLY A 26 21.26 -31.31 21.81
CA GLY A 26 22.35 -31.93 22.58
C GLY A 26 22.91 -31.00 23.65
N HIS A 27 22.43 -31.17 24.88
CA HIS A 27 23.11 -30.99 26.18
C HIS A 27 24.27 -29.98 26.29
N VAL A 28 24.04 -28.85 26.96
CA VAL A 28 24.95 -28.33 27.99
C VAL A 28 24.10 -27.85 29.17
N LEU A 29 23.75 -28.80 30.03
CA LEU A 29 23.25 -28.59 31.37
C LEU A 29 24.40 -28.94 32.30
N GLY A 30 24.91 -27.97 33.05
CA GLY A 30 25.94 -28.21 34.06
C GLY A 30 26.66 -26.92 34.41
N VAL A 31 26.17 -26.22 35.43
CA VAL A 31 26.99 -25.57 36.50
C VAL A 31 26.16 -24.73 37.50
N VAL A 32 24.90 -24.35 37.25
CA VAL A 32 24.24 -23.37 38.16
C VAL A 32 23.19 -23.96 39.13
N LEU A 33 22.90 -25.26 39.10
CA LEU A 33 21.83 -25.88 39.92
C LEU A 33 22.29 -26.41 41.30
N LEU A 34 23.19 -25.71 42.00
CA LEU A 34 23.73 -26.17 43.30
C LEU A 34 23.95 -25.06 44.36
N LEU A 35 23.24 -23.92 44.26
CA LEU A 35 23.37 -22.80 45.23
C LEU A 35 22.04 -22.19 45.75
N LEU A 36 20.89 -22.86 45.57
CA LEU A 36 19.57 -22.29 45.94
C LEU A 36 18.76 -23.10 46.96
N CYS A 37 19.40 -23.94 47.78
CA CYS A 37 18.71 -24.69 48.84
C CYS A 37 19.50 -24.70 50.16
N ALA A 38 19.61 -23.54 50.83
CA ALA A 38 19.81 -23.45 52.28
C ALA A 38 19.70 -21.98 52.71
N PHE A 39 18.71 -21.68 53.55
CA PHE A 39 18.61 -20.57 54.53
C PHE A 39 17.20 -19.98 54.58
N TRP A 40 16.29 -20.71 55.22
CA TRP A 40 15.12 -20.15 55.89
C TRP A 40 14.91 -20.92 57.19
N THR A 41 15.47 -20.41 58.29
CA THR A 41 14.96 -20.53 59.67
C THR A 41 15.85 -19.73 60.61
N ALA A 42 15.40 -18.53 61.02
CA ALA A 42 15.74 -17.95 62.32
C ALA A 42 14.80 -16.77 62.63
N THR A 43 13.88 -17.03 63.55
CA THR A 43 13.12 -16.05 64.32
C THR A 43 14.06 -15.21 65.20
N GLY A 44 13.95 -13.89 65.12
CA GLY A 44 14.65 -12.95 66.00
C GLY A 44 13.75 -11.77 66.31
N ALA A 45 13.30 -11.68 67.57
CA ALA A 45 12.57 -10.54 68.10
C ALA A 45 13.46 -9.30 68.13
N ALA A 46 13.05 -8.25 67.44
CA ALA A 46 13.68 -6.93 67.51
C ALA A 46 12.72 -5.96 68.22
N THR A 47 13.23 -5.39 69.29
CA THR A 47 12.63 -4.32 70.10
C THR A 47 12.34 -3.09 69.24
N ALA A 48 11.09 -2.63 69.29
CA ALA A 48 10.62 -1.41 68.64
C ALA A 48 11.37 -0.18 69.19
N THR A 49 12.15 0.45 68.32
CA THR A 49 12.62 1.82 68.47
C THR A 49 11.52 2.71 67.89
N PRO A 50 11.08 3.80 68.54
CA PRO A 50 10.03 4.64 67.98
C PRO A 50 10.54 5.26 66.67
N ALA A 51 9.87 4.94 65.57
CA ALA A 51 10.13 5.53 64.27
C ALA A 51 9.91 7.05 64.36
N GLN A 52 10.96 7.82 64.09
CA GLN A 52 10.81 9.24 63.76
C GLN A 52 10.04 9.31 62.44
N ALA A 53 8.91 10.02 62.44
CA ALA A 53 8.12 10.24 61.25
C ALA A 53 8.99 10.94 60.19
N SER A 54 9.11 10.34 59.00
CA SER A 54 9.82 10.91 57.87
C SER A 54 9.17 12.24 57.42
N PRO A 55 9.95 13.23 56.94
CA PRO A 55 9.45 14.50 56.41
C PRO A 55 8.34 14.34 55.36
N GLN A 56 8.46 13.30 54.52
CA GLN A 56 7.48 12.95 53.48
C GLN A 56 6.05 12.74 54.01
N ALA A 57 5.89 12.20 55.22
CA ALA A 57 4.55 12.03 55.84
C ALA A 57 3.90 13.36 56.29
N ALA A 58 4.71 14.39 56.54
CA ALA A 58 4.23 15.73 56.89
C ALA A 58 3.82 16.55 55.64
N ASP A 59 4.48 16.31 54.51
CA ASP A 59 4.16 16.95 53.23
C ASP A 59 2.90 16.36 52.57
N ASP A 60 2.77 15.03 52.56
CA ASP A 60 1.55 14.30 52.16
C ASP A 60 0.34 14.76 52.97
N THR A 61 0.57 15.13 54.23
CA THR A 61 -0.45 15.64 55.16
C THR A 61 -1.07 16.96 54.70
N SER A 62 -0.34 17.80 53.96
CA SER A 62 -0.84 19.10 53.49
C SER A 62 -1.57 18.98 52.14
N GLN A 63 -1.04 18.18 51.21
CA GLN A 63 -1.67 17.87 49.92
C GLN A 63 -2.99 17.10 50.15
N ALA A 64 -2.97 16.07 50.99
CA ALA A 64 -4.16 15.31 51.33
C ALA A 64 -5.24 16.17 52.01
N ALA A 65 -4.85 17.15 52.84
CA ALA A 65 -5.79 18.10 53.43
C ALA A 65 -6.48 18.96 52.36
N HIS A 66 -5.69 19.49 51.42
CA HIS A 66 -6.22 20.27 50.30
C HIS A 66 -7.21 19.44 49.48
N LEU A 67 -6.81 18.24 49.05
CA LEU A 67 -7.64 17.36 48.23
C LEU A 67 -8.91 16.91 48.98
N ALA A 68 -8.82 16.62 50.28
CA ALA A 68 -10.00 16.33 51.11
C ALA A 68 -10.97 17.52 51.18
N ASP A 69 -10.46 18.76 51.25
CA ASP A 69 -11.29 19.97 51.21
C ASP A 69 -11.99 20.13 49.86
N ARG A 70 -11.31 19.85 48.75
CA ARG A 70 -11.93 19.82 47.41
C ARG A 70 -13.02 18.76 47.32
N LEU A 71 -12.75 17.55 47.81
CA LEU A 71 -13.71 16.45 47.83
C LEU A 71 -14.92 16.69 48.75
N ARG A 72 -14.74 17.48 49.82
CA ARG A 72 -15.84 17.89 50.69
C ARG A 72 -16.83 18.79 49.97
N ALA A 73 -16.33 19.64 49.06
CA ALA A 73 -17.17 20.51 48.22
C ALA A 73 -17.82 19.74 47.07
N ASN A 74 -17.06 18.88 46.38
CA ASN A 74 -17.56 18.05 45.28
C ASN A 74 -16.89 16.68 45.33
N PRO A 75 -17.64 15.55 45.26
CA PRO A 75 -17.06 14.22 45.35
C PRO A 75 -16.15 13.85 44.18
N VAL A 76 -16.05 14.69 43.15
CA VAL A 76 -15.12 14.53 42.04
C VAL A 76 -14.30 15.80 41.94
N TYR A 77 -12.99 15.64 41.96
CA TYR A 77 -12.02 16.69 41.73
C TYR A 77 -11.25 16.40 40.44
N VAL A 78 -11.22 17.35 39.52
CA VAL A 78 -10.35 17.31 38.34
C VAL A 78 -9.37 18.45 38.47
N THR A 79 -8.07 18.14 38.43
CA THR A 79 -7.01 19.14 38.44
C THR A 79 -7.11 20.07 37.23
N ASP A 80 -6.59 21.29 37.35
CA ASP A 80 -6.32 22.18 36.21
C ASP A 80 -4.87 22.06 35.70
N GLN A 81 -4.11 21.06 36.17
CA GLN A 81 -2.74 20.80 35.73
C GLN A 81 -2.67 19.94 34.45
N LEU A 82 -3.78 19.34 34.01
CA LEU A 82 -3.86 18.50 32.80
C LEU A 82 -4.89 19.00 31.76
N PRO A 83 -5.01 20.31 31.48
CA PRO A 83 -6.09 20.83 30.65
C PRO A 83 -6.08 20.27 29.22
N ARG A 84 -4.94 19.84 28.66
CA ARG A 84 -4.89 19.29 27.28
C ARG A 84 -5.45 17.87 27.19
N GLU A 85 -5.21 17.04 28.21
CA GLU A 85 -5.65 15.65 28.21
C GLU A 85 -7.00 15.47 28.94
N ILE A 86 -7.12 16.08 30.13
CA ILE A 86 -8.31 16.00 30.97
C ILE A 86 -8.77 17.41 31.37
N PRO A 87 -9.48 18.13 30.48
CA PRO A 87 -10.00 19.45 30.79
C PRO A 87 -10.88 19.43 32.05
N HIS A 88 -10.78 20.45 32.91
CA HIS A 88 -11.61 20.58 34.13
C HIS A 88 -13.12 20.51 33.81
N SER A 89 -13.53 20.97 32.62
CA SER A 89 -14.90 20.84 32.10
C SER A 89 -15.41 19.39 31.95
N THR A 90 -14.56 18.36 32.10
CA THR A 90 -14.95 16.93 32.13
C THR A 90 -15.42 16.45 33.50
N ALA A 91 -15.26 17.23 34.59
CA ALA A 91 -15.68 16.84 35.94
C ALA A 91 -17.14 16.33 36.05
N PRO A 92 -18.13 16.91 35.34
CA PRO A 92 -19.50 16.39 35.35
C PRO A 92 -19.63 14.97 34.77
N ASP A 93 -18.74 14.57 33.86
CA ASP A 93 -18.74 13.26 33.21
C ASP A 93 -18.23 12.20 34.18
N PHE A 94 -17.10 12.46 34.85
CA PHE A 94 -16.60 11.66 35.97
C PHE A 94 -17.65 11.55 37.10
N ALA A 95 -18.32 12.65 37.47
CA ALA A 95 -19.36 12.63 38.49
C ALA A 95 -20.58 11.77 38.12
N ARG A 96 -20.92 11.66 36.83
CA ARG A 96 -21.97 10.73 36.37
C ARG A 96 -21.52 9.28 36.45
N LEU A 97 -20.28 8.99 36.08
CA LEU A 97 -19.71 7.64 36.16
C LEU A 97 -19.53 7.17 37.61
N ALA A 98 -19.07 8.05 38.50
CA ALA A 98 -18.91 7.77 39.92
C ALA A 98 -20.23 7.35 40.58
N LYS A 99 -21.38 7.84 40.11
CA LYS A 99 -22.71 7.41 40.60
C LYS A 99 -23.09 5.99 40.16
N ARG A 100 -22.49 5.45 39.08
CA ARG A 100 -22.80 4.11 38.56
C ARG A 100 -22.17 2.99 39.39
N THR A 101 -21.18 3.30 40.23
CA THR A 101 -20.50 2.32 41.10
C THR A 101 -21.42 1.70 42.16
N GLY A 102 -22.51 2.39 42.52
CA GLY A 102 -23.47 1.95 43.54
C GLY A 102 -23.04 2.22 44.99
N VAL A 103 -21.88 2.84 45.21
CA VAL A 103 -21.39 3.26 46.54
C VAL A 103 -20.96 4.73 46.50
N PRO A 104 -20.91 5.46 47.65
CA PRO A 104 -20.28 6.78 47.70
C PRO A 104 -18.88 6.70 47.11
N THR A 105 -18.62 7.44 46.02
CA THR A 105 -17.36 7.36 45.27
C THR A 105 -16.74 8.75 45.20
N TYR A 106 -15.48 8.84 45.63
CA TYR A 106 -14.66 10.04 45.62
C TYR A 106 -13.57 9.88 44.57
N VAL A 107 -13.52 10.78 43.59
CA VAL A 107 -12.60 10.69 42.46
C VAL A 107 -11.65 11.86 42.48
N LEU A 108 -10.35 11.57 42.47
CA LEU A 108 -9.28 12.52 42.30
C LEU A 108 -8.66 12.29 40.92
N VAL A 109 -8.75 13.29 40.04
CA VAL A 109 -8.03 13.28 38.77
C VAL A 109 -6.83 14.20 38.89
N LEU A 110 -5.64 13.62 38.98
CA LEU A 110 -4.37 14.29 39.26
C LEU A 110 -3.31 13.85 38.23
N PRO A 111 -2.22 14.60 38.05
CA PRO A 111 -1.11 14.13 37.21
C PRO A 111 -0.46 12.86 37.74
N GLY A 112 -0.06 11.96 36.85
CA GLY A 112 0.42 10.60 37.19
C GLY A 112 1.69 10.58 38.06
N GLN A 113 2.47 11.66 38.04
CA GLN A 113 3.67 11.82 38.86
C GLN A 113 3.42 12.46 40.25
N SER A 114 2.16 12.78 40.59
CA SER A 114 1.85 13.55 41.81
C SER A 114 2.06 12.78 43.11
N THR A 115 2.24 11.45 43.05
CA THR A 115 2.48 10.61 44.24
C THR A 115 3.31 9.38 43.92
N THR A 116 4.36 9.12 44.69
CA THR A 116 5.12 7.85 44.67
C THR A 116 4.33 6.67 45.27
N ASN A 117 3.23 6.93 45.99
CA ASN A 117 2.36 5.89 46.56
C ASN A 117 0.88 6.36 46.60
N GLY A 118 0.12 6.03 45.55
CA GLY A 118 -1.29 6.44 45.42
C GLY A 118 -2.20 5.93 46.55
N ASP A 119 -1.99 4.70 47.03
CA ASP A 119 -2.78 4.12 48.14
C ASP A 119 -2.59 4.91 49.43
N ALA A 120 -1.36 5.36 49.71
CA ALA A 120 -1.05 6.17 50.88
C ALA A 120 -1.75 7.55 50.80
N LEU A 121 -1.75 8.19 49.63
CA LEU A 121 -2.47 9.45 49.43
C LEU A 121 -3.97 9.24 49.63
N LEU A 122 -4.58 8.22 49.01
CA LEU A 122 -6.02 7.94 49.15
C LEU A 122 -6.40 7.67 50.62
N GLY A 123 -5.56 6.97 51.37
CA GLY A 123 -5.73 6.77 52.81
C GLY A 123 -5.66 8.09 53.61
N ALA A 124 -4.65 8.93 53.34
CA ALA A 124 -4.51 10.22 54.01
C ALA A 124 -5.68 11.17 53.70
N VAL A 125 -6.16 11.18 52.44
CA VAL A 125 -7.34 11.94 52.02
C VAL A 125 -8.59 11.43 52.72
N HIS A 126 -8.79 10.11 52.79
CA HIS A 126 -9.89 9.48 53.52
C HIS A 126 -9.89 9.91 54.99
N ASP A 127 -8.75 9.82 55.68
CA ASP A 127 -8.65 10.15 57.10
C ASP A 127 -9.01 11.61 57.39
N ARG A 128 -8.71 12.52 56.45
CA ARG A 128 -9.05 13.96 56.55
C ARG A 128 -10.48 14.27 56.11
N LEU A 129 -11.00 13.57 55.11
CA LEU A 129 -12.37 13.75 54.65
C LEU A 129 -13.37 13.17 55.67
N GLY A 130 -13.01 12.05 56.31
CA GLY A 130 -13.77 11.39 57.37
C GLY A 130 -15.08 10.77 56.86
N ARG A 131 -15.08 10.24 55.63
CA ARG A 131 -16.27 9.66 54.99
C ARG A 131 -16.00 8.29 54.40
N ASP A 132 -16.86 7.34 54.70
CA ASP A 132 -16.85 6.02 54.05
C ASP A 132 -17.16 6.16 52.55
N GLY A 133 -16.47 5.38 51.72
CA GLY A 133 -16.63 5.37 50.29
C GLY A 133 -15.51 4.67 49.53
N LEU A 134 -15.66 4.62 48.21
CA LEU A 134 -14.65 4.20 47.26
C LEU A 134 -13.84 5.42 46.82
N TYR A 135 -12.55 5.44 47.08
CA TYR A 135 -11.64 6.51 46.70
C TYR A 135 -10.83 6.05 45.49
N VAL A 136 -10.82 6.87 44.44
CA VAL A 136 -10.24 6.51 43.15
C VAL A 136 -9.30 7.62 42.70
N LEU A 137 -8.07 7.25 42.37
CA LEU A 137 -7.10 8.09 41.70
C LEU A 137 -7.11 7.80 40.20
N VAL A 138 -7.19 8.86 39.41
CA VAL A 138 -7.17 8.82 37.95
C VAL A 138 -6.09 9.79 37.47
N ASP A 139 -5.28 9.38 36.51
CA ASP A 139 -4.32 10.25 35.84
C ASP A 139 -4.60 10.32 34.33
N TYR A 140 -3.63 10.82 33.56
CA TYR A 140 -3.74 10.91 32.10
C TYR A 140 -3.85 9.53 31.41
N MET A 141 -3.38 8.46 32.07
CA MET A 141 -3.43 7.09 31.58
C MET A 141 -4.77 6.42 31.90
N GLY A 142 -5.32 6.69 33.08
CA GLY A 142 -6.56 6.10 33.53
C GLY A 142 -6.61 5.91 35.04
N VAL A 143 -7.36 4.90 35.50
CA VAL A 143 -7.42 4.57 36.93
C VAL A 143 -6.10 3.95 37.36
N THR A 144 -5.39 4.61 38.26
CA THR A 144 -4.08 4.15 38.77
C THR A 144 -4.19 3.41 40.10
N ASN A 145 -5.07 3.88 40.98
CA ASN A 145 -5.27 3.30 42.31
C ASN A 145 -6.73 3.44 42.72
N ALA A 146 -7.27 2.43 43.41
CA ALA A 146 -8.56 2.54 44.05
C ALA A 146 -8.63 1.79 45.38
N VAL A 147 -9.16 2.45 46.42
CA VAL A 147 -9.29 1.88 47.77
C VAL A 147 -10.70 2.08 48.31
N ALA A 148 -11.28 1.01 48.86
CA ALA A 148 -12.58 1.06 49.51
C ALA A 148 -12.44 1.21 51.04
N PHE A 149 -12.95 2.30 51.60
CA PHE A 149 -12.96 2.55 53.03
C PHE A 149 -14.40 2.52 53.56
N GLY A 150 -14.67 1.66 54.55
CA GLY A 150 -16.00 1.53 55.17
C GLY A 150 -17.11 0.95 54.27
N VAL A 151 -16.82 0.67 52.99
CA VAL A 151 -17.77 0.12 52.01
C VAL A 151 -17.24 -1.18 51.39
N ARG A 152 -18.15 -2.00 50.85
CA ARG A 152 -17.76 -3.19 50.07
C ARG A 152 -17.80 -2.86 48.58
N ALA A 153 -16.64 -2.62 47.99
CA ALA A 153 -16.46 -2.44 46.55
C ALA A 153 -15.22 -3.24 46.09
N PRO A 154 -15.27 -3.96 44.96
CA PRO A 154 -14.14 -4.71 44.45
C PRO A 154 -13.14 -3.81 43.72
N ALA A 155 -12.49 -2.91 44.46
CA ALA A 155 -11.65 -1.85 43.91
C ALA A 155 -10.46 -2.40 43.10
N ALA A 156 -9.65 -3.29 43.69
CA ALA A 156 -8.47 -3.88 43.03
C ALA A 156 -8.81 -4.72 41.79
N ASP A 157 -9.94 -5.45 41.81
CA ASP A 157 -10.40 -6.22 40.67
C ASP A 157 -10.88 -5.31 39.53
N ALA A 158 -11.59 -4.23 39.88
CA ALA A 158 -12.04 -3.23 38.91
C ALA A 158 -10.87 -2.44 38.30
N GLU A 159 -9.86 -2.11 39.10
CA GLU A 159 -8.60 -1.50 38.64
C GLU A 159 -7.88 -2.43 37.67
N THR A 160 -7.70 -3.71 38.04
CA THR A 160 -7.12 -4.72 37.15
C THR A 160 -7.88 -4.81 35.82
N ALA A 161 -9.20 -4.90 35.87
CA ALA A 161 -10.00 -5.00 34.65
C ALA A 161 -9.90 -3.73 33.78
N ALA A 162 -9.85 -2.55 34.38
CA ALA A 162 -9.66 -1.30 33.65
C ALA A 162 -8.27 -1.23 32.98
N LEU A 163 -7.22 -1.71 33.67
CA LEU A 163 -5.85 -1.74 33.18
C LEU A 163 -5.67 -2.70 31.99
N TYR A 164 -6.22 -3.93 32.08
CA TYR A 164 -5.96 -4.96 31.08
C TYR A 164 -6.97 -5.02 29.93
N GLU A 165 -8.23 -4.61 30.14
CA GLU A 165 -9.26 -4.75 29.10
C GLU A 165 -9.33 -3.58 28.11
N LEU A 166 -8.56 -2.52 28.35
CA LEU A 166 -8.56 -1.31 27.53
C LEU A 166 -7.19 -1.10 26.91
N PRO A 167 -7.13 -0.64 25.65
CA PRO A 167 -5.88 -0.20 25.07
C PRO A 167 -5.42 1.12 25.72
N TYR A 168 -4.14 1.42 25.55
CA TYR A 168 -3.50 2.64 26.07
C TYR A 168 -4.20 3.93 25.61
N ASP A 169 -4.74 3.95 24.39
CA ASP A 169 -5.40 5.11 23.77
C ASP A 169 -6.87 5.28 24.18
N ALA A 170 -7.40 4.42 25.07
CA ALA A 170 -8.78 4.53 25.54
C ALA A 170 -9.05 5.84 26.29
N GLY A 171 -8.00 6.40 26.90
CA GLY A 171 -8.06 7.61 27.69
C GLY A 171 -8.74 7.44 29.06
N PRO A 172 -8.61 8.45 29.92
CA PRO A 172 -8.87 8.30 31.35
C PRO A 172 -10.36 8.22 31.70
N LEU A 173 -11.22 8.91 30.95
CA LEU A 173 -12.66 8.85 31.16
C LEU A 173 -13.22 7.45 30.82
N ARG A 174 -12.70 6.80 29.77
CA ARG A 174 -13.11 5.44 29.39
C ARG A 174 -12.56 4.40 30.35
N SER A 175 -11.33 4.59 30.83
CA SER A 175 -10.74 3.78 31.91
C SER A 175 -11.62 3.83 33.16
N PHE A 176 -12.01 5.02 33.61
CA PHE A 176 -12.89 5.18 34.76
C PHE A 176 -14.30 4.63 34.53
N GLU A 177 -14.84 4.71 33.31
CA GLU A 177 -16.11 4.07 32.97
C GLU A 177 -16.02 2.55 33.12
N ARG A 178 -14.98 1.91 32.57
CA ARG A 178 -14.78 0.46 32.71
C ARG A 178 -14.62 0.06 34.17
N PHE A 179 -13.85 0.83 34.93
CA PHE A 179 -13.71 0.65 36.37
C PHE A 179 -15.09 0.67 37.07
N ALA A 180 -15.89 1.73 36.85
CA ALA A 180 -17.20 1.87 37.47
C ALA A 180 -18.18 0.76 37.08
N GLU A 181 -18.11 0.28 35.82
CA GLU A 181 -18.88 -0.87 35.34
C GLU A 181 -18.53 -2.17 36.05
N VAL A 182 -17.26 -2.40 36.36
CA VAL A 182 -16.80 -3.61 37.05
C VAL A 182 -17.13 -3.53 38.54
N VAL A 183 -16.97 -2.37 39.17
CA VAL A 183 -17.42 -2.15 40.56
C VAL A 183 -18.92 -2.47 40.71
N ALA A 184 -19.75 -2.01 39.76
CA ALA A 184 -21.19 -2.23 39.77
C ALA A 184 -21.60 -3.72 39.63
N GLN A 185 -20.72 -4.59 39.13
CA GLN A 185 -21.00 -6.03 39.00
C GLN A 185 -20.89 -6.79 40.33
N GLY A 186 -20.24 -6.20 41.33
CA GLY A 186 -19.99 -6.83 42.64
C GLY A 186 -18.81 -7.80 42.64
N GLY A 187 -18.38 -8.21 43.84
CA GLY A 187 -17.07 -8.83 44.06
C GLY A 187 -16.79 -10.12 43.28
N GLU A 188 -17.71 -11.09 43.29
CA GLU A 188 -17.48 -12.39 42.62
C GLU A 188 -17.30 -12.23 41.10
N LYS A 189 -18.14 -11.41 40.47
CA LYS A 189 -18.07 -11.15 39.02
C LYS A 189 -16.86 -10.29 38.66
N ALA A 190 -16.54 -9.29 39.48
CA ALA A 190 -15.37 -8.45 39.30
C ALA A 190 -14.08 -9.28 39.36
N ALA A 191 -13.92 -10.12 40.37
CA ALA A 191 -12.75 -11.00 40.52
C ALA A 191 -12.60 -11.98 39.33
N ALA A 192 -13.69 -12.63 38.92
CA ALA A 192 -13.66 -13.53 37.77
C ALA A 192 -13.26 -12.81 36.47
N ARG A 193 -13.70 -11.56 36.29
CA ARG A 193 -13.37 -10.73 35.13
C ARG A 193 -11.93 -10.24 35.16
N ALA A 194 -11.45 -9.79 36.32
CA ALA A 194 -10.06 -9.38 36.52
C ALA A 194 -9.09 -10.53 36.21
N GLU A 195 -9.40 -11.74 36.67
CA GLU A 195 -8.57 -12.92 36.38
C GLU A 195 -8.58 -13.28 34.89
N ALA A 196 -9.75 -13.26 34.25
CA ALA A 196 -9.85 -13.48 32.80
C ALA A 196 -9.07 -12.43 31.99
N ALA A 197 -9.06 -11.16 32.45
CA ALA A 197 -8.29 -10.10 31.82
C ALA A 197 -6.77 -10.32 31.98
N ARG A 198 -6.30 -10.71 33.17
CA ARG A 198 -4.88 -11.06 33.40
C ARG A 198 -4.44 -12.26 32.57
N GLU A 199 -5.26 -13.31 32.53
CA GLU A 199 -4.94 -14.51 31.74
C GLU A 199 -4.83 -14.18 30.25
N LYS A 200 -5.73 -13.34 29.74
CA LYS A 200 -5.77 -12.98 28.33
C LYS A 200 -4.68 -11.99 27.91
N TYR A 201 -4.43 -10.97 28.72
CA TYR A 201 -3.64 -9.80 28.34
C TYR A 201 -2.34 -9.62 29.17
N GLY A 202 -2.20 -10.28 30.31
CA GLY A 202 -1.11 -10.02 31.28
C GLY A 202 0.13 -10.91 31.19
N SER A 203 0.20 -11.84 30.24
CA SER A 203 1.38 -12.69 30.04
C SER A 203 2.38 -12.09 29.05
N ASP A 204 3.68 -12.42 29.17
CA ASP A 204 4.67 -12.11 28.13
C ASP A 204 4.25 -12.78 26.81
N GLY A 205 3.66 -11.99 25.90
CA GLY A 205 3.05 -12.47 24.67
C GLY A 205 1.53 -12.70 24.74
N GLY A 206 0.86 -12.15 25.76
CA GLY A 206 -0.60 -12.01 25.80
C GLY A 206 -1.12 -11.20 24.61
N GLU A 207 -2.41 -11.30 24.32
CA GLU A 207 -3.02 -10.40 23.33
C GLU A 207 -2.89 -8.96 23.83
N GLU A 208 -2.76 -7.99 22.93
CA GLU A 208 -2.94 -6.58 23.30
C GLU A 208 -4.37 -6.19 22.92
N PRO A 209 -5.09 -5.43 23.76
CA PRO A 209 -6.38 -4.87 23.37
C PRO A 209 -6.23 -4.06 22.07
N GLU A 210 -7.19 -4.21 21.15
CA GLU A 210 -7.20 -3.42 19.92
C GLU A 210 -7.31 -1.93 20.25
N GLN A 211 -6.49 -1.11 19.60
CA GLN A 211 -6.54 0.35 19.70
C GLN A 211 -7.95 0.85 19.37
N LEU A 212 -8.42 1.83 20.15
CA LEU A 212 -9.76 2.41 19.96
C LEU A 212 -9.77 3.53 18.92
N TYR A 213 -8.67 4.23 18.76
CA TYR A 213 -8.49 5.37 17.88
C TYR A 213 -7.33 5.13 16.93
N ILE A 214 -7.52 5.54 15.69
CA ILE A 214 -6.44 5.52 14.71
C ILE A 214 -5.60 6.80 14.79
N GLY A 215 -4.31 6.69 14.49
CA GLY A 215 -3.42 7.85 14.44
C GLY A 215 -3.66 8.72 13.19
N PRO A 216 -3.09 9.94 13.15
CA PRO A 216 -3.06 10.75 11.93
C PRO A 216 -2.44 10.03 10.73
N ALA A 217 -1.37 9.26 10.96
CA ALA A 217 -0.72 8.46 9.92
C ALA A 217 -1.63 7.34 9.36
N ASP A 218 -2.43 6.70 10.22
CA ASP A 218 -3.40 5.69 9.79
C ASP A 218 -4.50 6.32 8.94
N ARG A 219 -4.98 7.51 9.32
CA ARG A 219 -5.94 8.27 8.51
C ARG A 219 -5.34 8.64 7.15
N GLU A 220 -4.09 9.03 7.09
CA GLU A 220 -3.39 9.33 5.83
C GLU A 220 -3.27 8.07 4.97
N ASN A 221 -2.90 6.93 5.54
CA ASN A 221 -2.85 5.64 4.85
C ASN A 221 -4.22 5.19 4.33
N GLN A 222 -5.28 5.34 5.13
CA GLN A 222 -6.66 5.05 4.71
C GLN A 222 -7.10 5.95 3.55
N SER A 223 -6.77 7.25 3.61
CA SER A 223 -7.06 8.23 2.56
C SER A 223 -6.31 7.89 1.28
N PHE A 224 -5.01 7.58 1.38
CA PHE A 224 -4.14 7.19 0.27
C PHE A 224 -4.64 5.91 -0.42
N LEU A 225 -4.90 4.85 0.34
CA LEU A 225 -5.40 3.58 -0.17
C LEU A 225 -6.78 3.75 -0.84
N THR A 226 -7.67 4.54 -0.23
CA THR A 226 -8.97 4.86 -0.82
C THR A 226 -8.80 5.57 -2.16
N GLY A 227 -7.89 6.55 -2.24
CA GLY A 227 -7.54 7.21 -3.50
C GLY A 227 -7.05 6.22 -4.56
N ILE A 228 -6.14 5.31 -4.20
CA ILE A 228 -5.63 4.27 -5.11
C ILE A 228 -6.78 3.42 -5.66
N LEU A 229 -7.68 2.95 -4.79
CA LEU A 229 -8.74 2.02 -5.18
C LEU A 229 -9.84 2.69 -6.01
N VAL A 230 -10.24 3.92 -5.66
CA VAL A 230 -11.30 4.68 -6.36
C VAL A 230 -10.96 4.92 -7.83
N VAL A 231 -9.68 5.09 -8.19
CA VAL A 231 -9.26 5.29 -9.59
C VAL A 231 -8.67 4.02 -10.20
N GLY A 232 -7.80 3.33 -9.47
CA GLY A 232 -7.04 2.20 -9.98
C GLY A 232 -7.92 1.04 -10.42
N VAL A 233 -8.92 0.66 -9.61
CA VAL A 233 -9.81 -0.47 -9.94
C VAL A 233 -10.69 -0.16 -11.17
N PRO A 234 -11.44 0.95 -11.23
CA PRO A 234 -12.24 1.29 -12.41
C PRO A 234 -11.41 1.45 -13.68
N LEU A 235 -10.24 2.10 -13.61
CA LEU A 235 -9.37 2.29 -14.77
C LEU A 235 -8.84 0.95 -15.29
N LEU A 236 -8.40 0.07 -14.40
CA LEU A 236 -7.94 -1.26 -14.76
C LEU A 236 -9.05 -2.08 -15.43
N MET A 237 -10.29 -2.01 -14.93
CA MET A 237 -11.45 -2.66 -15.55
C MET A 237 -11.70 -2.17 -16.97
N LEU A 238 -11.62 -0.85 -17.21
CA LEU A 238 -11.79 -0.25 -18.54
C LEU A 238 -10.70 -0.72 -19.51
N LEU A 239 -9.44 -0.66 -19.08
CA LEU A 239 -8.28 -1.03 -19.90
C LEU A 239 -8.28 -2.53 -20.26
N LEU A 240 -8.44 -3.41 -19.27
CA LEU A 240 -8.46 -4.85 -19.47
C LEU A 240 -9.63 -5.28 -20.35
N THR A 241 -10.83 -4.72 -20.15
CA THR A 241 -12.00 -5.09 -20.94
C THR A 241 -11.83 -4.71 -22.41
N ALA A 242 -11.32 -3.51 -22.70
CA ALA A 242 -11.03 -3.07 -24.05
C ALA A 242 -9.95 -3.93 -24.71
N PHE A 243 -8.87 -4.23 -23.99
CA PHE A 243 -7.76 -5.04 -24.49
C PHE A 243 -8.15 -6.49 -24.75
N VAL A 244 -8.82 -7.16 -23.80
CA VAL A 244 -9.30 -8.54 -23.97
C VAL A 244 -10.28 -8.63 -25.13
N ARG A 245 -11.17 -7.63 -25.31
CA ARG A 245 -12.07 -7.58 -26.47
C ARG A 245 -11.32 -7.46 -27.79
N ARG A 246 -10.25 -6.66 -27.85
CA ARG A 246 -9.38 -6.55 -29.05
C ARG A 246 -8.59 -7.82 -29.29
N TRP A 247 -8.06 -8.44 -28.25
CA TRP A 247 -7.26 -9.67 -28.33
C TRP A 247 -8.10 -10.87 -28.78
N ARG A 248 -9.31 -11.05 -28.24
CA ARG A 248 -10.25 -12.11 -28.68
C ARG A 248 -10.61 -11.99 -30.17
N ARG A 249 -10.70 -10.78 -30.72
CA ARG A 249 -10.92 -10.57 -32.16
C ARG A 249 -9.75 -11.02 -33.04
N ARG A 250 -8.55 -11.12 -32.48
CA ARG A 250 -7.32 -11.52 -33.21
C ARG A 250 -7.04 -13.02 -33.16
N LEU A 251 -7.77 -13.80 -32.35
CA LEU A 251 -7.56 -15.25 -32.27
C LEU A 251 -8.27 -15.96 -33.44
N PRO A 252 -7.55 -16.76 -34.26
CA PRO A 252 -8.09 -17.38 -35.49
C PRO A 252 -9.21 -18.43 -35.33
N SER A 253 -9.70 -18.74 -34.12
CA SER A 253 -10.44 -20.00 -33.89
C SER A 253 -11.87 -19.88 -33.37
N ALA A 254 -12.53 -18.71 -33.43
CA ALA A 254 -13.92 -18.58 -32.97
C ALA A 254 -14.97 -18.51 -34.09
N ARG A 255 -14.61 -18.76 -35.36
CA ARG A 255 -15.57 -18.81 -36.49
C ARG A 255 -15.66 -20.15 -37.21
N ALA A 256 -14.89 -21.16 -36.81
CA ALA A 256 -15.15 -22.55 -37.21
C ALA A 256 -16.32 -23.13 -36.40
N ALA A 257 -17.49 -22.49 -36.44
CA ALA A 257 -18.73 -23.14 -36.07
C ALA A 257 -19.05 -24.13 -37.19
N LYS A 258 -19.11 -25.43 -36.86
CA LYS A 258 -19.48 -26.51 -37.77
C LYS A 258 -20.73 -26.11 -38.58
N PRO A 259 -20.73 -26.18 -39.91
CA PRO A 259 -21.95 -26.06 -40.70
C PRO A 259 -22.80 -27.29 -40.39
N GLY A 260 -23.88 -27.12 -39.61
CA GLY A 260 -24.80 -28.22 -39.30
C GLY A 260 -25.61 -28.12 -38.00
N SER A 261 -25.28 -27.22 -37.06
CA SER A 261 -26.12 -27.07 -35.85
C SER A 261 -27.26 -26.07 -36.07
N THR A 262 -28.48 -26.57 -36.29
CA THR A 262 -29.75 -25.82 -36.42
C THR A 262 -30.31 -25.31 -35.09
N LYS A 263 -29.47 -25.08 -34.06
CA LYS A 263 -29.94 -24.42 -32.84
C LYS A 263 -30.00 -22.91 -33.08
N PRO A 264 -31.12 -22.24 -32.76
CA PRO A 264 -31.24 -20.80 -32.92
C PRO A 264 -30.11 -20.15 -32.11
N ARG A 265 -29.30 -19.35 -32.79
CA ARG A 265 -28.30 -18.46 -32.18
C ARG A 265 -29.03 -17.61 -31.15
N ALA A 266 -28.98 -18.00 -29.88
CA ALA A 266 -29.30 -17.12 -28.78
C ALA A 266 -28.47 -15.86 -29.01
N ALA A 267 -29.15 -14.73 -29.23
CA ALA A 267 -28.56 -13.46 -29.56
C ALA A 267 -27.36 -13.24 -28.64
N ALA A 268 -26.14 -13.35 -29.20
CA ALA A 268 -24.93 -13.08 -28.47
C ALA A 268 -25.09 -11.67 -27.91
N SER A 269 -25.35 -11.58 -26.61
CA SER A 269 -25.79 -10.37 -25.95
C SER A 269 -24.77 -9.30 -26.26
N ARG A 270 -25.16 -8.34 -27.11
CA ARG A 270 -24.33 -7.16 -27.37
C ARG A 270 -24.39 -6.37 -26.08
N VAL A 271 -23.43 -6.62 -25.20
CA VAL A 271 -23.21 -5.79 -24.02
C VAL A 271 -23.14 -4.35 -24.53
N PRO A 272 -24.08 -3.47 -24.12
CA PRO A 272 -24.18 -2.13 -24.67
C PRO A 272 -22.86 -1.40 -24.43
N ARG A 273 -22.43 -0.57 -25.39
CA ARG A 273 -21.10 0.08 -25.38
C ARG A 273 -20.85 0.90 -24.09
N GLY A 274 -21.90 1.31 -23.38
CA GLY A 274 -21.80 2.02 -22.10
C GLY A 274 -21.79 1.15 -20.83
N ALA A 275 -22.08 -0.16 -20.91
CA ALA A 275 -22.21 -0.98 -19.70
C ALA A 275 -20.91 -1.06 -18.90
N VAL A 276 -19.75 -1.14 -19.56
CA VAL A 276 -18.45 -1.24 -18.89
C VAL A 276 -18.11 0.07 -18.17
N ALA A 277 -18.39 1.22 -18.80
CA ALA A 277 -18.21 2.52 -18.17
C ALA A 277 -19.18 2.71 -16.99
N GLY A 278 -20.44 2.29 -17.14
CA GLY A 278 -21.41 2.30 -16.06
C GLY A 278 -20.99 1.44 -14.87
N VAL A 279 -20.50 0.21 -15.12
CA VAL A 279 -19.98 -0.67 -14.07
C VAL A 279 -18.75 -0.07 -13.39
N ALA A 280 -17.79 0.46 -14.16
CA ALA A 280 -16.59 1.09 -13.61
C ALA A 280 -16.94 2.29 -12.70
N LEU A 281 -17.89 3.13 -13.12
CA LEU A 281 -18.39 4.24 -12.30
C LEU A 281 -19.10 3.74 -11.03
N LEU A 282 -19.96 2.74 -11.14
CA LEU A 282 -20.63 2.13 -9.99
C LEU A 282 -19.62 1.51 -9.01
N THR A 283 -18.54 0.91 -9.50
CA THR A 283 -17.45 0.41 -8.67
C THR A 283 -16.73 1.54 -7.94
N ALA A 284 -16.42 2.66 -8.61
CA ALA A 284 -15.81 3.83 -7.98
C ALA A 284 -16.70 4.38 -6.84
N VAL A 285 -18.00 4.55 -7.11
CA VAL A 285 -18.98 5.03 -6.13
C VAL A 285 -19.13 4.05 -4.97
N ALA A 286 -19.21 2.74 -5.26
CA ALA A 286 -19.28 1.71 -4.23
C ALA A 286 -18.06 1.76 -3.31
N ILE A 287 -16.84 1.83 -3.86
CA ILE A 287 -15.59 1.93 -3.09
C ILE A 287 -15.62 3.17 -2.19
N ALA A 288 -15.98 4.34 -2.73
CA ALA A 288 -16.04 5.59 -1.96
C ALA A 288 -17.05 5.52 -0.81
N LEU A 289 -18.25 4.99 -1.05
CA LEU A 289 -19.29 4.83 -0.02
C LEU A 289 -18.88 3.79 1.03
N THR A 290 -18.32 2.65 0.61
CA THR A 290 -17.85 1.64 1.57
C THR A 290 -16.69 2.16 2.41
N ALA A 291 -15.79 2.95 1.83
CA ALA A 291 -14.69 3.55 2.57
C ALA A 291 -15.20 4.56 3.61
N TRP A 292 -16.17 5.40 3.26
CA TRP A 292 -16.81 6.33 4.20
C TRP A 292 -17.51 5.61 5.37
N LEU A 293 -18.20 4.50 5.09
CA LEU A 293 -18.88 3.69 6.12
C LEU A 293 -17.92 2.87 7.00
N THR A 294 -16.76 2.49 6.45
CA THR A 294 -15.79 1.62 7.13
C THR A 294 -14.75 2.43 7.91
N PHE A 295 -14.42 3.64 7.44
CA PHE A 295 -13.45 4.55 8.04
C PHE A 295 -14.15 5.76 8.66
N ASP A 296 -15.15 5.48 9.49
CA ASP A 296 -16.05 6.44 10.12
C ASP A 296 -15.43 7.18 11.32
N GLN A 297 -14.32 6.67 11.86
CA GLN A 297 -13.58 7.36 12.90
C GLN A 297 -13.22 8.78 12.47
N THR A 298 -13.32 9.74 13.37
CA THR A 298 -13.01 11.15 13.07
C THR A 298 -12.09 11.77 14.11
N THR A 299 -11.65 11.00 15.10
CA THR A 299 -10.73 11.45 16.14
C THR A 299 -9.59 10.47 16.34
N SER A 300 -8.44 10.99 16.75
CA SER A 300 -7.21 10.23 17.02
C SER A 300 -6.96 9.96 18.50
N SER A 301 -7.84 10.42 19.38
CA SER A 301 -7.74 10.27 20.83
C SER A 301 -9.13 10.39 21.46
N ALA A 302 -9.26 9.88 22.69
CA ALA A 302 -10.38 10.09 23.59
C ALA A 302 -10.40 11.48 24.25
N ALA A 303 -9.28 12.20 24.23
CA ALA A 303 -9.12 13.50 24.85
C ALA A 303 -10.14 14.50 24.30
N ARG A 304 -10.78 15.24 25.20
CA ARG A 304 -11.74 16.28 24.83
C ARG A 304 -10.97 17.57 24.57
N THR A 305 -11.32 18.27 23.50
CA THR A 305 -10.75 19.60 23.23
C THR A 305 -11.03 20.55 24.40
N PRO A 306 -9.99 21.13 25.04
CA PRO A 306 -10.18 22.05 26.14
C PRO A 306 -10.85 23.35 25.72
N THR A 307 -11.59 23.94 26.66
CA THR A 307 -12.09 25.31 26.50
C THR A 307 -11.02 26.33 26.85
N ALA A 308 -11.19 27.58 26.42
CA ALA A 308 -10.30 28.67 26.83
C ALA A 308 -10.25 28.85 28.36
N ALA A 309 -11.36 28.57 29.05
CA ALA A 309 -11.42 28.60 30.50
C ALA A 309 -10.55 27.50 31.12
N ASP A 310 -10.59 26.27 30.57
CA ASP A 310 -9.78 25.15 31.04
C ASP A 310 -8.27 25.48 30.94
N LEU A 311 -7.84 26.01 29.80
CA LEU A 311 -6.43 26.38 29.55
C LEU A 311 -5.95 27.56 30.41
N SER A 312 -6.85 28.44 30.83
CA SER A 312 -6.49 29.61 31.64
C SER A 312 -6.54 29.36 33.15
N ALA A 313 -7.18 28.28 33.59
CA ALA A 313 -7.53 28.08 35.00
C ALA A 313 -6.31 28.07 35.93
N ARG A 314 -5.28 27.28 35.58
CA ARG A 314 -4.04 27.18 36.37
C ARG A 314 -3.29 28.51 36.41
N VAL A 315 -3.04 29.12 35.24
CA VAL A 315 -2.41 30.44 35.13
C VAL A 315 -3.14 31.49 35.98
N GLU A 316 -4.47 31.53 35.93
CA GLU A 316 -5.26 32.49 36.70
C GLU A 316 -5.18 32.24 38.20
N ARG A 317 -5.21 30.97 38.64
CA ARG A 317 -5.01 30.59 40.05
C ARG A 317 -3.63 31.02 40.55
N VAL A 318 -2.57 30.69 39.81
CA VAL A 318 -1.18 31.02 40.17
C VAL A 318 -0.99 32.53 40.22
N ALA A 319 -1.41 33.25 39.18
CA ALA A 319 -1.31 34.71 39.13
C ALA A 319 -2.11 35.40 40.25
N ALA A 320 -3.30 34.90 40.60
CA ALA A 320 -4.09 35.44 41.70
C ALA A 320 -3.38 35.29 43.05
N ARG A 321 -2.65 34.20 43.26
CA ARG A 321 -1.84 33.96 44.47
C ARG A 321 -0.56 34.79 44.49
N LEU A 322 0.14 34.88 43.37
CA LEU A 322 1.38 35.68 43.25
C LEU A 322 1.16 37.19 43.44
N LYS A 323 -0.07 37.67 43.21
CA LYS A 323 -0.45 39.05 43.56
C LYS A 323 -0.42 39.33 45.07
N GLN A 324 -0.52 38.28 45.89
CA GLN A 324 -0.62 38.36 47.36
C GLN A 324 0.69 37.92 48.05
N ASP A 325 1.32 36.84 47.59
CA ASP A 325 2.56 36.28 48.13
C ASP A 325 3.55 36.04 46.97
N PRO A 326 4.78 36.57 47.01
CA PRO A 326 5.77 36.34 45.95
C PRO A 326 6.20 34.87 45.82
N VAL A 327 5.90 34.00 46.79
CA VAL A 327 6.19 32.56 46.73
C VAL A 327 4.89 31.77 46.72
N TYR A 328 4.63 31.06 45.62
CA TYR A 328 3.52 30.12 45.47
C TYR A 328 4.03 28.70 45.37
N THR A 329 3.39 27.76 46.08
CA THR A 329 3.60 26.32 45.91
C THR A 329 2.24 25.71 45.60
N ASP A 330 2.15 24.90 44.55
CA ASP A 330 0.89 24.25 44.20
C ASP A 330 0.48 23.29 45.33
N PRO A 331 -0.71 23.46 45.95
CA PRO A 331 -1.20 22.55 46.98
C PRO A 331 -1.60 21.17 46.43
N GLU A 332 -1.71 20.99 45.11
CA GLU A 332 -2.00 19.70 44.47
C GLU A 332 -0.75 18.88 44.18
N SER A 333 0.44 19.46 44.31
CA SER A 333 1.72 18.81 44.02
C SER A 333 2.46 18.42 45.31
N PRO A 334 3.45 17.49 45.23
CA PRO A 334 4.33 17.19 46.35
C PRO A 334 4.92 18.48 46.93
N GLN A 335 4.85 18.64 48.26
CA GLN A 335 5.46 19.80 48.90
C GLN A 335 6.96 19.56 49.03
N VAL A 336 7.72 20.27 48.20
CA VAL A 336 9.19 20.19 48.16
C VAL A 336 9.87 21.31 48.96
N LEU A 337 9.08 22.25 49.51
CA LEU A 337 9.55 23.35 50.34
C LEU A 337 8.78 23.40 51.66
N ASP A 338 9.52 23.28 52.77
CA ASP A 338 8.96 23.43 54.10
C ASP A 338 8.66 24.91 54.43
N ALA A 339 7.99 25.15 55.57
CA ALA A 339 7.62 26.50 55.98
C ALA A 339 8.82 27.43 56.21
N GLY A 340 9.90 26.91 56.81
CA GLY A 340 11.12 27.69 57.10
C GLY A 340 11.91 28.01 55.84
N GLU A 341 11.96 27.08 54.88
CA GLU A 341 12.55 27.29 53.56
C GLU A 341 11.78 28.35 52.76
N LYS A 342 10.45 28.32 52.80
CA LYS A 342 9.61 29.37 52.21
C LYS A 342 9.86 30.74 52.84
N ASP A 343 9.96 30.81 54.17
CA ASP A 343 10.25 32.07 54.86
C ASP A 343 11.64 32.62 54.50
N ARG A 344 12.66 31.74 54.46
CA ARG A 344 14.01 32.11 54.01
C ARG A 344 14.02 32.62 52.57
N LEU A 345 13.27 31.96 51.68
CA LEU A 345 13.16 32.39 50.29
C LEU A 345 12.47 33.76 50.18
N ARG A 346 11.41 34.00 50.96
CA ARG A 346 10.74 35.32 51.02
C ARG A 346 11.69 36.42 51.51
N ASP A 347 12.55 36.12 52.47
CA ASP A 347 13.56 37.06 52.96
C ASP A 347 14.58 37.40 51.87
N ARG A 348 15.09 36.40 51.13
CA ARG A 348 16.01 36.60 50.00
C ARG A 348 15.35 37.40 48.86
N ILE A 349 14.10 37.09 48.51
CA ILE A 349 13.33 37.85 47.53
C ILE A 349 13.18 39.32 47.96
N SER A 350 12.86 39.53 49.24
CA SER A 350 12.71 40.87 49.80
C SER A 350 14.02 41.64 49.86
N GLU A 351 15.15 40.97 50.11
CA GLU A 351 16.49 41.55 50.04
C GLU A 351 16.83 41.98 48.60
N PHE A 352 16.66 41.08 47.63
CA PHE A 352 16.90 41.36 46.22
C PHE A 352 16.04 42.53 45.72
N GLY A 353 14.75 42.55 46.06
CA GLY A 353 13.83 43.63 45.66
C GLY A 353 14.18 45.00 46.24
N ARG A 354 14.93 45.07 47.34
CA ARG A 354 15.45 46.33 47.91
C ARG A 354 16.83 46.73 47.35
N SER A 355 17.49 45.83 46.63
CA SER A 355 18.82 46.08 46.07
C SER A 355 18.78 47.12 44.94
N ARG A 356 19.93 47.76 44.68
CA ARG A 356 20.03 48.76 43.60
C ARG A 356 19.85 48.06 42.25
N SER A 357 18.81 48.46 41.51
CA SER A 357 18.42 47.82 40.25
C SER A 357 17.90 46.37 40.39
N GLY A 358 17.56 45.96 41.62
CA GLY A 358 16.72 44.80 41.87
C GLY A 358 15.25 45.10 41.62
N GLY A 359 14.45 44.06 41.41
CA GLY A 359 13.00 44.14 41.17
C GLY A 359 12.25 43.07 41.95
N PRO A 360 10.91 43.03 41.88
CA PRO A 360 10.15 41.96 42.50
C PRO A 360 10.52 40.62 41.85
N VAL A 361 10.56 39.57 42.66
CA VAL A 361 10.75 38.19 42.21
C VAL A 361 9.50 37.41 42.59
N PHE A 362 8.97 36.67 41.63
CA PHE A 362 7.81 35.80 41.78
C PHE A 362 8.28 34.38 41.54
N VAL A 363 8.20 33.55 42.58
CA VAL A 363 8.57 32.13 42.53
C VAL A 363 7.30 31.31 42.61
N PHE A 364 7.12 30.41 41.65
CA PHE A 364 6.00 29.47 41.67
C PHE A 364 6.50 28.05 41.43
N VAL A 365 6.23 27.21 42.42
CA VAL A 365 6.58 25.79 42.44
C VAL A 365 5.38 25.00 41.92
N VAL A 366 5.41 24.65 40.65
CA VAL A 366 4.30 24.03 39.90
C VAL A 366 4.87 23.02 38.91
N PRO A 367 4.18 21.89 38.66
CA PRO A 367 4.63 20.90 37.69
C PRO A 367 4.54 21.45 36.27
N GLN A 368 5.52 21.13 35.43
CA GLN A 368 5.53 21.43 34.00
C GLN A 368 5.42 20.11 33.24
N MET A 369 4.30 19.94 32.54
CA MET A 369 3.97 18.67 31.90
C MET A 369 3.50 18.93 30.48
N TYR A 370 3.75 17.98 29.59
CA TYR A 370 3.30 18.12 28.20
C TYR A 370 1.78 18.30 28.06
N GLU A 371 1.01 17.73 28.99
CA GLU A 371 -0.45 17.81 29.05
C GLU A 371 -0.99 19.14 29.62
N ASP A 372 -0.10 20.05 30.03
CA ASP A 372 -0.47 21.34 30.60
C ASP A 372 -0.73 22.43 29.55
N GLU A 373 -1.25 23.59 29.96
CA GLU A 373 -1.61 24.68 29.04
C GLU A 373 -0.41 25.21 28.23
N SER A 374 0.80 25.08 28.77
CA SER A 374 2.07 25.48 28.18
C SER A 374 2.74 24.39 27.34
N ALA A 375 2.17 23.18 27.28
CA ALA A 375 2.81 22.00 26.70
C ALA A 375 4.17 21.68 27.34
N GLY A 376 4.30 21.94 28.65
CA GLY A 376 5.52 21.74 29.41
C GLY A 376 6.58 22.83 29.24
N ASP A 377 6.33 23.90 28.47
CA ASP A 377 7.27 25.01 28.34
C ASP A 377 7.15 26.02 29.51
N PRO A 378 8.15 26.08 30.41
CA PRO A 378 8.10 26.96 31.57
C PRO A 378 8.16 28.46 31.22
N TYR A 379 8.75 28.83 30.09
CA TYR A 379 8.81 30.23 29.66
C TYR A 379 7.46 30.71 29.12
N VAL A 380 6.76 29.86 28.37
CA VAL A 380 5.37 30.13 27.95
C VAL A 380 4.45 30.25 29.15
N PHE A 381 4.58 29.36 30.14
CA PHE A 381 3.80 29.44 31.38
C PHE A 381 4.13 30.73 32.16
N ALA A 382 5.41 31.05 32.33
CA ALA A 382 5.84 32.27 33.01
C ALA A 382 5.34 33.55 32.33
N GLU A 383 5.32 33.60 31.00
CA GLU A 383 4.77 34.72 30.24
C GLU A 383 3.27 34.88 30.50
N ALA A 384 2.51 33.79 30.45
CA ALA A 384 1.07 33.80 30.69
C ALA A 384 0.76 34.28 32.13
N VAL A 385 1.54 33.82 33.12
CA VAL A 385 1.44 34.27 34.51
C VAL A 385 1.80 35.76 34.62
N HIS A 386 2.90 36.21 34.00
CA HIS A 386 3.31 37.61 33.97
C HIS A 386 2.20 38.51 33.41
N ALA A 387 1.60 38.14 32.28
CA ALA A 387 0.49 38.88 31.67
C ALA A 387 -0.73 39.01 32.61
N LYS A 388 -1.01 37.98 33.43
CA LYS A 388 -2.12 37.98 34.39
C LYS A 388 -1.77 38.69 35.72
N VAL A 389 -0.52 38.63 36.16
CA VAL A 389 -0.02 39.35 37.34
C VAL A 389 0.04 40.85 37.05
N GLY A 390 0.51 41.24 35.87
CA GLY A 390 0.58 42.62 35.39
C GLY A 390 1.65 43.46 36.09
N LYS A 391 2.79 42.86 36.45
CA LYS A 391 3.91 43.55 37.12
C LYS A 391 5.24 43.13 36.50
N ASP A 392 6.08 44.09 36.16
CA ASP A 392 7.47 43.81 35.80
C ASP A 392 8.21 43.15 36.96
N GLY A 393 9.07 42.17 36.70
CA GLY A 393 9.71 41.34 37.72
C GLY A 393 10.52 40.18 37.15
N VAL A 394 11.17 39.43 38.04
CA VAL A 394 11.76 38.12 37.73
C VAL A 394 10.72 37.04 38.05
N TYR A 395 10.44 36.17 37.09
CA TYR A 395 9.51 35.06 37.22
C TYR A 395 10.32 33.76 37.20
N VAL A 396 10.15 32.96 38.25
CA VAL A 396 10.87 31.71 38.47
C VAL A 396 9.84 30.58 38.50
N VAL A 397 9.95 29.68 37.53
CA VAL A 397 9.18 28.43 37.47
C VAL A 397 10.05 27.34 38.07
N ALA A 398 9.55 26.64 39.07
CA ALA A 398 10.27 25.52 39.67
C ALA A 398 9.39 24.27 39.63
N ASP A 399 9.86 23.24 38.95
CA ASP A 399 9.13 21.98 38.82
C ASP A 399 9.38 21.08 40.05
N PRO A 400 8.35 20.74 40.85
CA PRO A 400 8.51 19.86 42.01
C PRO A 400 8.68 18.37 41.65
N LEU A 401 8.36 17.97 40.42
CA LEU A 401 8.40 16.58 39.95
C LEU A 401 9.72 16.25 39.27
N GLU A 402 10.16 17.10 38.34
CA GLU A 402 11.40 16.93 37.59
C GLU A 402 12.57 17.71 38.21
N GLY A 403 12.28 18.67 39.08
CA GLY A 403 13.29 19.50 39.72
C GLY A 403 13.81 20.65 38.86
N GLY A 404 13.31 20.84 37.64
CA GLY A 404 13.73 21.92 36.75
C GLY A 404 13.46 23.32 37.33
N ILE A 405 14.37 24.27 37.13
CA ILE A 405 14.20 25.69 37.49
C ILE A 405 14.44 26.54 36.24
N SER A 406 13.41 27.28 35.83
CA SER A 406 13.48 28.23 34.71
C SER A 406 13.23 29.64 35.19
N VAL A 407 13.95 30.60 34.61
CA VAL A 407 14.00 31.99 35.10
C VAL A 407 13.92 32.96 33.94
N VAL A 408 13.03 33.94 34.07
CA VAL A 408 12.85 34.97 33.06
C VAL A 408 12.59 36.33 33.70
N SER A 409 13.17 37.40 33.15
CA SER A 409 12.94 38.76 33.64
C SER A 409 12.13 39.58 32.64
N TYR A 410 11.08 40.23 33.13
CA TYR A 410 10.27 41.18 32.36
C TYR A 410 10.43 42.59 32.91
N GLY A 411 10.78 43.55 32.05
CA GLY A 411 10.79 44.98 32.38
C GLY A 411 11.86 45.42 33.39
N LEU A 412 12.79 44.53 33.77
CA LEU A 412 13.92 44.89 34.64
C LEU A 412 15.20 45.10 33.83
N ARG A 413 16.19 45.75 34.44
CA ARG A 413 17.52 45.95 33.85
C ARG A 413 18.44 44.75 34.09
N LEU A 414 17.92 43.55 33.87
CA LEU A 414 18.65 42.28 33.97
C LEU A 414 18.93 41.76 32.57
N ASP A 415 20.12 41.18 32.38
CA ASP A 415 20.45 40.55 31.10
C ASP A 415 19.78 39.17 30.98
N ASN A 416 18.67 39.12 30.22
CA ASN A 416 17.96 37.87 29.94
C ASN A 416 18.82 36.83 29.21
N ASN A 417 19.83 37.22 28.42
CA ASN A 417 20.72 36.25 27.79
C ASN A 417 21.57 35.54 28.84
N HIS A 418 22.00 36.26 29.88
CA HIS A 418 22.71 35.67 31.00
C HIS A 418 21.81 34.74 31.83
N LEU A 419 20.55 35.14 32.04
CA LEU A 419 19.58 34.28 32.74
C LEU A 419 19.23 33.02 31.94
N LEU A 420 19.22 33.09 30.60
CA LEU A 420 18.82 31.98 29.75
C LEU A 420 19.97 31.02 29.39
N PHE A 421 21.16 31.55 29.12
CA PHE A 421 22.28 30.76 28.59
C PHE A 421 23.43 30.55 29.58
N ASP A 422 23.51 31.36 30.64
CA ASP A 422 24.59 31.27 31.63
C ASP A 422 24.09 30.85 33.03
N LEU A 423 22.81 30.46 33.15
CA LEU A 423 22.29 29.85 34.38
C LEU A 423 22.98 28.48 34.56
N PRO A 424 23.71 28.25 35.67
CA PRO A 424 24.42 26.98 35.84
C PRO A 424 23.49 25.77 35.92
N ASP A 425 23.87 24.66 35.28
CA ASP A 425 23.12 23.39 35.30
C ASP A 425 22.78 22.92 36.73
N SER A 426 23.72 23.09 37.67
CA SER A 426 23.49 22.81 39.11
C SER A 426 22.32 23.59 39.74
N ILE A 427 21.88 24.68 39.11
CA ILE A 427 20.69 25.46 39.46
C ILE A 427 19.51 25.09 38.57
N SER A 428 19.66 25.02 37.23
CA SER A 428 18.52 24.74 36.32
C SER A 428 18.01 23.31 36.42
N ASP A 429 18.88 22.32 36.37
CA ASP A 429 18.51 20.89 36.27
C ASP A 429 18.91 20.12 37.54
N GLY A 430 19.92 20.62 38.27
CA GLY A 430 20.49 19.98 39.46
C GLY A 430 21.80 19.26 39.14
N ASP A 431 22.43 18.69 40.18
CA ASP A 431 23.68 17.94 40.03
C ASP A 431 23.37 16.47 39.67
N ASP A 432 23.80 16.04 38.49
CA ASP A 432 23.58 14.72 37.87
C ASP A 432 24.34 13.55 38.55
N SER A 433 24.66 13.65 39.86
CA SER A 433 25.49 12.65 40.56
C SER A 433 24.71 11.36 40.84
N GLY A 434 24.47 10.58 39.78
CA GLY A 434 23.73 9.32 39.74
C GLY A 434 24.46 8.11 40.35
N GLU A 435 24.68 8.09 41.67
CA GLU A 435 25.11 6.87 42.37
C GLU A 435 24.15 6.36 43.47
N SER A 436 23.13 7.12 43.87
CA SER A 436 22.09 6.62 44.76
C SER A 436 20.73 6.80 44.08
N GLY A 437 20.21 5.72 43.48
CA GLY A 437 18.84 5.64 42.95
C GLY A 437 17.74 5.75 44.01
N GLU A 438 17.98 6.51 45.08
CA GLU A 438 17.02 6.91 46.10
C GLU A 438 16.83 8.43 45.96
N SER A 439 15.64 8.82 45.51
CA SER A 439 15.22 10.18 45.18
C SER A 439 15.04 11.06 46.44
N ASP A 440 16.13 11.32 47.16
CA ASP A 440 16.15 12.22 48.32
C ASP A 440 16.34 13.68 47.87
N GLY A 441 15.31 14.20 47.17
CA GLY A 441 15.04 15.61 46.92
C GLY A 441 16.02 16.31 45.97
N TYR A 442 15.50 16.88 44.88
CA TYR A 442 16.20 17.80 43.98
C TYR A 442 16.80 19.06 44.65
N ARG A 443 16.87 19.10 45.98
CA ARG A 443 17.33 20.19 46.87
C ARG A 443 16.85 21.54 46.37
N LEU A 444 15.57 21.59 46.03
CA LEU A 444 14.98 22.74 45.35
C LEU A 444 15.15 24.01 46.18
N SER A 445 15.04 23.92 47.51
CA SER A 445 15.29 25.04 48.42
C SER A 445 16.72 25.58 48.33
N GLU A 446 17.74 24.71 48.35
CA GLU A 446 19.14 25.08 48.22
C GLU A 446 19.42 25.71 46.85
N ARG A 447 18.85 25.15 45.79
CA ARG A 447 19.01 25.67 44.42
C ARG A 447 18.30 27.00 44.21
N LEU A 448 17.14 27.21 44.80
CA LEU A 448 16.46 28.52 44.80
C LEU A 448 17.29 29.57 45.57
N ASP A 449 17.96 29.21 46.66
CA ASP A 449 18.87 30.13 47.37
C ASP A 449 20.12 30.48 46.55
N ARG A 450 20.70 29.48 45.86
CA ARG A 450 21.78 29.68 44.87
C ARG A 450 21.31 30.54 43.71
N LEU A 451 20.08 30.34 43.22
CA LEU A 451 19.48 31.17 42.18
C LEU A 451 19.39 32.62 42.62
N MET A 452 18.90 32.89 43.84
CA MET A 452 18.86 34.27 44.35
C MET A 452 20.27 34.90 44.38
N THR A 453 21.29 34.11 44.71
CA THR A 453 22.70 34.57 44.68
C THR A 453 23.20 34.83 43.26
N PHE A 454 22.73 34.06 42.28
CA PHE A 454 23.01 34.27 40.87
C PHE A 454 22.32 35.54 40.35
N LEU A 455 21.06 35.79 40.73
CA LEU A 455 20.33 37.03 40.39
C LEU A 455 21.03 38.28 40.94
N ASP A 456 21.58 38.21 42.16
CA ASP A 456 22.38 39.29 42.75
C ASP A 456 23.60 39.64 41.88
N LYS A 457 24.22 38.64 41.24
CA LYS A 457 25.43 38.78 40.41
C LYS A 457 25.17 39.00 38.92
N THR A 458 23.93 38.80 38.48
CA THR A 458 23.54 38.90 37.06
C THR A 458 23.90 40.29 36.50
N PRO A 459 24.57 40.39 35.34
CA PRO A 459 24.88 41.67 34.72
C PRO A 459 23.63 42.54 34.52
N ARG A 460 23.81 43.86 34.72
CA ARG A 460 22.73 44.83 34.54
C ARG A 460 22.81 45.46 33.15
N THR A 461 21.67 45.62 32.50
CA THR A 461 21.56 46.26 31.18
C THR A 461 21.35 47.77 31.28
N ASP A 462 21.63 48.50 30.21
CA ASP A 462 21.42 49.95 30.15
C ASP A 462 19.92 50.34 30.10
N ALA A 463 19.09 49.50 29.48
CA ALA A 463 17.65 49.66 29.38
C ALA A 463 16.92 48.43 29.94
N PRO A 464 15.67 48.58 30.42
CA PRO A 464 14.81 47.44 30.72
C PRO A 464 14.78 46.43 29.56
N ASN A 465 14.88 45.15 29.90
CA ASN A 465 14.89 44.06 28.95
C ASN A 465 13.69 43.13 29.25
N SER A 466 13.08 42.63 28.18
CA SER A 466 12.06 41.59 28.21
C SER A 466 12.37 40.60 27.08
N PRO A 467 12.06 39.31 27.23
CA PRO A 467 12.16 38.36 26.14
C PRO A 467 11.30 38.79 24.96
N ASP A 468 11.62 38.27 23.77
CA ASP A 468 10.80 38.48 22.58
C ASP A 468 9.40 37.85 22.80
N PRO A 469 8.29 38.58 22.59
CA PRO A 469 6.93 38.12 22.86
C PRO A 469 6.40 37.00 21.93
N ASP A 470 7.24 36.33 21.14
CA ASP A 470 6.78 35.30 20.19
C ASP A 470 6.74 33.88 20.78
N LEU A 471 6.93 33.74 22.11
CA LEU A 471 6.68 32.49 22.82
C LEU A 471 5.18 32.19 22.76
N LYS A 472 4.81 31.23 21.91
CA LYS A 472 3.44 30.74 21.82
C LYS A 472 3.43 29.30 22.34
N PRO A 473 2.44 28.94 23.17
CA PRO A 473 2.25 27.53 23.49
C PRO A 473 2.10 26.76 22.19
N GLU A 474 2.58 25.52 22.20
CA GLU A 474 2.32 24.62 21.08
C GLU A 474 0.81 24.61 20.81
N PRO A 475 0.40 24.75 19.53
CA PRO A 475 -1.01 24.71 19.18
C PRO A 475 -1.65 23.48 19.79
N ILE A 476 -2.84 23.64 20.35
CA ILE A 476 -3.62 22.49 20.81
C ILE A 476 -3.88 21.64 19.59
N GLU A 477 -3.26 20.46 19.55
CA GLU A 477 -3.49 19.52 18.48
C GLU A 477 -4.96 19.18 18.48
N SER A 478 -5.63 19.46 17.36
CA SER A 478 -6.97 18.96 17.20
C SER A 478 -6.86 17.46 17.08
N HIS A 479 -7.41 16.73 18.06
CA HIS A 479 -7.60 15.29 17.92
C HIS A 479 -8.55 14.94 16.77
N ALA A 480 -9.16 15.93 16.10
CA ALA A 480 -9.94 15.68 14.90
C ALA A 480 -9.03 15.26 13.73
N LEU A 481 -9.29 14.06 13.24
CA LEU A 481 -8.64 13.54 12.06
C LEU A 481 -9.08 14.31 10.81
N ARG A 482 -8.15 14.45 9.88
CA ARG A 482 -8.47 15.00 8.56
C ARG A 482 -9.57 14.17 7.88
N PRO A 483 -10.47 14.80 7.11
CA PRO A 483 -11.48 14.06 6.35
C PRO A 483 -10.86 13.00 5.44
N LEU A 484 -11.52 11.84 5.29
CA LEU A 484 -11.03 10.72 4.46
C LEU A 484 -10.72 11.11 3.00
N PHE A 485 -11.45 12.07 2.45
CA PHE A 485 -11.27 12.57 1.08
C PHE A 485 -10.44 13.86 1.05
N SER A 486 -9.35 13.90 1.82
CA SER A 486 -8.42 15.02 1.89
C SER A 486 -6.97 14.54 1.98
N GLY A 487 -6.01 15.47 1.98
CA GLY A 487 -4.57 15.14 2.09
C GLY A 487 -4.13 14.12 1.04
N ASP A 488 -3.63 12.99 1.50
CA ASP A 488 -3.04 11.92 0.68
C ASP A 488 -4.03 11.14 -0.19
N PHE A 489 -5.33 11.40 -0.04
CA PHE A 489 -6.33 10.95 -1.00
C PHE A 489 -5.97 11.34 -2.44
N TRP A 490 -5.51 12.59 -2.67
CA TRP A 490 -5.21 13.10 -4.01
C TRP A 490 -3.98 12.45 -4.65
N PRO A 491 -2.81 12.38 -3.98
CA PRO A 491 -1.70 11.52 -4.41
C PRO A 491 -2.12 10.07 -4.67
N GLY A 492 -3.00 9.51 -3.82
CA GLY A 492 -3.54 8.16 -3.97
C GLY A 492 -4.21 7.94 -5.33
N LEU A 493 -5.02 8.90 -5.81
CA LEU A 493 -5.65 8.82 -7.14
C LEU A 493 -4.63 8.70 -8.27
N LEU A 494 -3.55 9.47 -8.22
CA LEU A 494 -2.47 9.45 -9.22
C LEU A 494 -1.74 8.11 -9.19
N VAL A 495 -1.36 7.65 -8.00
CA VAL A 495 -0.70 6.35 -7.81
C VAL A 495 -1.61 5.21 -8.28
N GLY A 496 -2.92 5.28 -7.99
CA GLY A 496 -3.91 4.34 -8.49
C GLY A 496 -3.95 4.26 -10.02
N ALA A 497 -3.89 5.41 -10.71
CA ALA A 497 -3.83 5.44 -12.17
C ALA A 497 -2.53 4.80 -12.72
N PHE A 498 -1.37 5.12 -12.13
CA PHE A 498 -0.10 4.53 -12.53
C PHE A 498 -0.06 3.02 -12.26
N ALA A 499 -0.53 2.58 -11.10
CA ALA A 499 -0.62 1.16 -10.74
C ALA A 499 -1.52 0.41 -11.73
N ALA A 500 -2.66 0.97 -12.11
CA ALA A 500 -3.55 0.38 -13.12
C ALA A 500 -2.87 0.26 -14.49
N LEU A 501 -2.14 1.29 -14.94
CA LEU A 501 -1.38 1.26 -16.19
C LEU A 501 -0.23 0.23 -16.16
N LEU A 502 0.47 0.11 -15.04
CA LEU A 502 1.54 -0.86 -14.84
C LEU A 502 1.00 -2.30 -14.89
N VAL A 503 -0.04 -2.60 -14.12
CA VAL A 503 -0.71 -3.91 -14.11
C VAL A 503 -1.25 -4.23 -15.50
N PHE A 504 -1.87 -3.25 -16.17
CA PHE A 504 -2.33 -3.40 -17.54
C PHE A 504 -1.19 -3.74 -18.51
N ALA A 505 -0.05 -3.04 -18.44
CA ALA A 505 1.11 -3.28 -19.28
C ALA A 505 1.70 -4.69 -19.07
N ILE A 506 1.75 -5.16 -17.82
CA ILE A 506 2.19 -6.53 -17.47
C ILE A 506 1.24 -7.55 -18.11
N VAL A 507 -0.08 -7.42 -17.92
CA VAL A 507 -1.07 -8.34 -18.49
C VAL A 507 -1.02 -8.33 -20.01
N ALA A 508 -0.93 -7.14 -20.62
CA ALA A 508 -0.81 -7.00 -22.06
C ALA A 508 0.49 -7.63 -22.60
N GLY A 509 1.60 -7.47 -21.89
CA GLY A 509 2.89 -8.09 -22.21
C GLY A 509 2.85 -9.60 -22.18
N VAL A 510 2.32 -10.20 -21.11
CA VAL A 510 2.14 -11.66 -20.97
C VAL A 510 1.26 -12.20 -22.10
N LEU A 511 0.10 -11.58 -22.36
CA LEU A 511 -0.80 -12.01 -23.45
C LEU A 511 -0.18 -11.82 -24.84
N GLY A 512 0.68 -10.81 -25.01
CA GLY A 512 1.48 -10.59 -26.21
C GLY A 512 2.49 -11.71 -26.46
N ILE A 513 3.23 -12.11 -25.42
CA ILE A 513 4.19 -13.23 -25.47
C ILE A 513 3.47 -14.53 -25.79
N VAL A 514 2.37 -14.84 -25.10
CA VAL A 514 1.55 -16.03 -25.38
C VAL A 514 1.05 -16.03 -26.83
N GLY A 515 0.55 -14.90 -27.32
CA GLY A 515 0.11 -14.77 -28.71
C GLY A 515 1.24 -14.89 -29.75
N ALA A 516 2.48 -14.53 -29.40
CA ALA A 516 3.65 -14.72 -30.26
C ALA A 516 4.10 -16.19 -30.27
N VAL A 517 4.12 -16.85 -29.12
CA VAL A 517 4.45 -18.28 -28.99
C VAL A 517 3.44 -19.15 -29.75
N LEU A 518 2.14 -18.86 -29.60
CA LEU A 518 1.09 -19.57 -30.33
C LEU A 518 1.22 -19.38 -31.86
N ARG A 519 1.66 -18.20 -32.31
CA ARG A 519 1.93 -17.96 -33.74
C ARG A 519 3.19 -18.67 -34.25
N ARG A 520 4.26 -18.74 -33.46
CA ARG A 520 5.48 -19.49 -33.80
C ARG A 520 5.29 -21.00 -33.83
N ARG A 521 4.22 -21.54 -33.24
CA ARG A 521 3.87 -22.97 -33.32
C ARG A 521 3.17 -23.37 -34.61
N ASN A 522 2.81 -22.42 -35.49
CA ASN A 522 2.48 -22.75 -36.87
C ASN A 522 3.80 -22.83 -37.67
N PRO A 523 4.19 -24.02 -38.17
CA PRO A 523 5.46 -24.18 -38.87
C PRO A 523 5.49 -23.35 -40.16
N ALA A 524 6.66 -22.78 -40.48
CA ALA A 524 6.95 -22.22 -41.78
C ALA A 524 6.80 -23.32 -42.87
N PRO A 525 6.28 -23.01 -44.06
CA PRO A 525 6.16 -23.99 -45.14
C PRO A 525 7.56 -24.50 -45.55
N LEU A 526 7.66 -25.82 -45.73
CA LEU A 526 8.89 -26.51 -46.13
C LEU A 526 9.31 -26.10 -47.56
N PRO A 527 10.62 -26.13 -47.88
CA PRO A 527 11.13 -25.90 -49.24
C PRO A 527 10.52 -26.88 -50.26
N THR A 528 10.04 -26.35 -51.38
CA THR A 528 9.24 -27.05 -52.42
C THR A 528 9.95 -28.24 -53.08
N ALA A 529 11.28 -28.30 -53.04
CA ALA A 529 12.05 -29.42 -53.58
C ALA A 529 11.88 -30.73 -52.77
N ALA A 530 11.32 -30.65 -51.56
CA ALA A 530 11.15 -31.78 -50.65
C ALA A 530 9.69 -32.19 -50.41
N LEU A 531 8.73 -31.69 -51.19
CA LEU A 531 7.33 -32.14 -51.07
C LEU A 531 7.17 -33.55 -51.67
N PRO A 532 6.89 -34.59 -50.87
CA PRO A 532 6.50 -35.88 -51.40
C PRO A 532 5.14 -35.77 -52.08
N PHE A 533 4.88 -36.74 -52.94
CA PHE A 533 3.74 -36.91 -53.83
C PHE A 533 2.36 -36.87 -53.11
N GLU A 534 1.84 -35.68 -52.78
CA GLU A 534 0.58 -35.51 -52.02
C GLU A 534 -0.39 -34.48 -52.59
N ALA A 535 -0.25 -34.07 -53.86
CA ALA A 535 -1.30 -33.27 -54.48
C ALA A 535 -2.50 -34.17 -54.82
N PRO A 536 -3.69 -33.94 -54.22
CA PRO A 536 -4.84 -34.79 -54.44
C PRO A 536 -5.30 -34.72 -55.91
N THR A 537 -5.83 -35.83 -56.42
CA THR A 537 -6.49 -35.88 -57.74
C THR A 537 -7.86 -35.21 -57.70
N ASP A 538 -8.42 -35.04 -56.50
CA ASP A 538 -9.71 -34.44 -56.22
C ASP A 538 -9.62 -33.31 -55.16
N PRO A 539 -8.87 -32.22 -55.41
CA PRO A 539 -8.69 -31.14 -54.44
C PRO A 539 -10.01 -30.48 -54.05
N SER A 540 -10.18 -30.13 -52.76
CA SER A 540 -11.30 -29.30 -52.30
C SER A 540 -11.01 -27.82 -52.58
N THR A 541 -12.04 -26.98 -52.71
CA THR A 541 -11.87 -25.53 -52.91
C THR A 541 -11.08 -24.89 -51.75
N ALA A 542 -11.29 -25.35 -50.52
CA ALA A 542 -10.53 -24.89 -49.36
C ALA A 542 -9.04 -25.26 -49.43
N TYR A 543 -8.72 -26.44 -49.97
CA TYR A 543 -7.33 -26.84 -50.23
C TYR A 543 -6.70 -25.94 -51.31
N LEU A 544 -7.43 -25.69 -52.40
CA LEU A 544 -6.96 -24.85 -53.50
C LEU A 544 -6.69 -23.41 -53.04
N ARG A 545 -7.61 -22.77 -52.30
CA ARG A 545 -7.41 -21.40 -51.79
C ARG A 545 -6.20 -21.28 -50.88
N ARG A 546 -6.08 -22.19 -49.91
CA ARG A 546 -4.94 -22.20 -48.98
C ARG A 546 -3.63 -22.40 -49.71
N THR A 547 -3.60 -23.32 -50.67
CA THR A 547 -2.38 -23.62 -51.45
C THR A 547 -2.03 -22.45 -52.37
N ALA A 548 -3.01 -21.87 -53.06
CA ALA A 548 -2.83 -20.69 -53.92
C ALA A 548 -2.28 -19.51 -53.13
N GLN A 549 -2.88 -19.19 -51.97
CA GLN A 549 -2.43 -18.10 -51.11
C GLN A 549 -1.00 -18.33 -50.63
N THR A 550 -0.68 -19.56 -50.20
CA THR A 550 0.65 -19.92 -49.72
C THR A 550 1.69 -19.77 -50.83
N GLU A 551 1.45 -20.36 -52.00
CA GLU A 551 2.40 -20.37 -53.11
C GLU A 551 2.59 -18.97 -53.71
N LEU A 552 1.52 -18.20 -53.88
CA LEU A 552 1.58 -16.84 -54.41
C LEU A 552 2.25 -15.87 -53.42
N SER A 553 1.98 -16.01 -52.11
CA SER A 553 2.66 -15.20 -51.09
C SER A 553 4.16 -15.48 -51.01
N GLU A 554 4.57 -16.76 -51.16
CA GLU A 554 6.00 -17.11 -51.21
C GLU A 554 6.68 -16.56 -52.47
N LEU A 555 6.02 -16.60 -53.63
CA LEU A 555 6.54 -15.95 -54.84
C LEU A 555 6.64 -14.43 -54.66
N ALA A 556 5.62 -13.78 -54.09
CA ALA A 556 5.64 -12.33 -53.80
C ALA A 556 6.77 -11.95 -52.82
N ARG A 557 7.05 -12.80 -51.83
CA ARG A 557 8.15 -12.58 -50.87
C ARG A 557 9.52 -12.58 -51.57
N MET A 558 9.71 -13.43 -52.59
CA MET A 558 10.95 -13.45 -53.37
C MET A 558 11.22 -12.15 -54.14
N PHE A 559 10.18 -11.37 -54.47
CA PHE A 559 10.32 -10.05 -55.08
C PHE A 559 10.49 -8.89 -54.07
N THR A 560 10.18 -9.10 -52.78
CA THR A 560 10.22 -8.04 -51.76
C THR A 560 11.41 -8.14 -50.81
N GLU A 561 11.99 -9.33 -50.64
CA GLU A 561 13.31 -9.45 -50.02
C GLU A 561 14.38 -8.97 -51.02
N ASP A 562 15.27 -8.07 -50.57
CA ASP A 562 16.40 -7.44 -51.30
C ASP A 562 17.45 -8.43 -51.86
N GLN A 563 17.09 -9.69 -52.09
CA GLN A 563 17.88 -10.69 -52.77
C GLN A 563 17.67 -10.59 -54.29
N VAL A 564 18.16 -9.51 -54.90
CA VAL A 564 18.71 -9.61 -56.25
C VAL A 564 20.20 -9.89 -56.06
N PRO A 565 20.68 -11.14 -56.19
CA PRO A 565 22.10 -11.38 -56.25
C PRO A 565 22.64 -10.62 -57.47
N ASN A 566 23.56 -9.70 -57.21
CA ASN A 566 24.40 -9.11 -58.25
C ASN A 566 24.94 -10.26 -59.13
N PRO A 567 24.68 -10.33 -60.45
CA PRO A 567 25.12 -11.43 -61.28
C PRO A 567 26.62 -11.27 -61.54
N VAL A 568 27.45 -11.68 -60.58
CA VAL A 568 28.88 -11.87 -60.79
C VAL A 568 29.12 -13.34 -61.04
N GLY A 569 29.13 -13.70 -62.32
CA GLY A 569 29.83 -14.89 -62.81
C GLY A 569 28.94 -16.02 -63.35
N ALA A 570 29.05 -16.21 -64.67
CA ALA A 570 28.73 -17.42 -65.44
C ALA A 570 27.25 -17.68 -65.81
N GLY A 571 26.79 -17.03 -66.88
CA GLY A 571 26.08 -17.71 -67.97
C GLY A 571 24.61 -18.08 -67.82
N ALA A 572 23.90 -17.61 -66.79
CA ALA A 572 22.43 -17.68 -66.73
C ALA A 572 21.81 -16.35 -67.17
N GLU A 573 21.03 -16.40 -68.25
CA GLU A 573 20.51 -15.27 -69.04
C GLU A 573 19.49 -14.36 -68.28
N PRO A 574 19.33 -13.08 -68.69
CA PRO A 574 18.25 -12.16 -68.27
C PRO A 574 16.81 -12.70 -68.44
N LEU A 575 16.65 -13.84 -69.11
CA LEU A 575 15.39 -14.49 -69.43
C LEU A 575 14.73 -15.19 -68.23
N ALA A 576 15.50 -15.62 -67.22
CA ALA A 576 14.94 -16.31 -66.04
C ALA A 576 14.12 -15.36 -65.15
N ASP A 577 14.62 -14.12 -64.94
CA ASP A 577 13.94 -13.07 -64.20
C ASP A 577 12.66 -12.61 -64.91
N ILE A 578 12.71 -12.44 -66.24
CA ILE A 578 11.54 -12.08 -67.05
C ILE A 578 10.44 -13.12 -66.89
N ARG A 579 10.79 -14.41 -66.96
CA ARG A 579 9.83 -15.51 -66.84
C ARG A 579 9.21 -15.60 -65.44
N ALA A 580 9.99 -15.39 -64.39
CA ALA A 580 9.48 -15.37 -63.02
C ALA A 580 8.47 -14.22 -62.83
N TRP A 581 8.80 -13.04 -63.37
CA TRP A 581 7.89 -11.89 -63.41
C TRP A 581 6.62 -12.17 -64.21
N ASP A 582 6.72 -12.72 -65.42
CA ASP A 582 5.55 -13.05 -66.25
C ASP A 582 4.60 -14.04 -65.53
N CYS A 583 5.15 -15.00 -64.79
CA CYS A 583 4.36 -15.93 -63.99
C CYS A 583 3.66 -15.22 -62.82
N PHE A 584 4.37 -14.33 -62.13
CA PHE A 584 3.81 -13.56 -61.01
C PHE A 584 2.73 -12.59 -61.47
N ASP A 585 3.01 -11.79 -62.50
CA ASP A 585 2.08 -10.87 -63.14
C ASP A 585 0.80 -11.60 -63.59
N SER A 586 0.95 -12.73 -64.28
CA SER A 586 -0.20 -13.54 -64.69
C SER A 586 -0.99 -14.11 -63.51
N ALA A 587 -0.32 -14.52 -62.43
CA ALA A 587 -1.01 -14.98 -61.22
C ALA A 587 -1.76 -13.84 -60.54
N MET A 588 -1.19 -12.63 -60.50
CA MET A 588 -1.81 -11.44 -59.94
C MET A 588 -3.02 -10.98 -60.78
N LEU A 589 -2.99 -11.13 -62.10
CA LEU A 589 -4.13 -10.86 -62.98
C LEU A 589 -5.33 -11.77 -62.69
N LEU A 590 -5.11 -13.01 -62.25
CA LEU A 590 -6.19 -13.93 -61.88
C LEU A 590 -6.84 -13.62 -60.52
N VAL A 591 -6.22 -12.75 -59.72
CA VAL A 591 -6.68 -12.37 -58.38
C VAL A 591 -6.93 -10.86 -58.27
N ASP A 592 -7.15 -10.20 -59.42
CA ASP A 592 -7.44 -8.76 -59.53
C ASP A 592 -6.42 -7.84 -58.81
N GLY A 593 -5.15 -8.25 -58.76
CA GLY A 593 -4.09 -7.48 -58.13
C GLY A 593 -4.03 -7.58 -56.60
N ASP A 594 -4.91 -8.35 -55.96
CA ASP A 594 -4.94 -8.53 -54.51
C ASP A 594 -4.81 -10.01 -54.11
N ILE A 595 -3.71 -10.38 -53.45
CA ILE A 595 -3.49 -11.74 -52.96
C ILE A 595 -4.58 -12.14 -51.94
N ASP A 596 -5.12 -11.18 -51.19
CA ASP A 596 -6.18 -11.44 -50.21
C ASP A 596 -7.51 -11.80 -50.88
N ALA A 597 -7.70 -11.48 -52.17
CA ALA A 597 -8.88 -11.90 -52.96
C ALA A 597 -8.96 -13.43 -53.12
N LEU A 598 -7.86 -14.16 -52.93
CA LEU A 598 -7.87 -15.64 -52.89
C LEU A 598 -8.67 -16.21 -51.72
N ALA A 599 -8.95 -15.41 -50.68
CA ALA A 599 -9.81 -15.80 -49.57
C ALA A 599 -11.31 -15.66 -49.88
N ASP A 600 -11.66 -14.89 -50.92
CA ASP A 600 -13.03 -14.65 -51.31
C ASP A 600 -13.63 -15.84 -52.07
N ASP A 601 -14.95 -15.93 -52.04
CA ASP A 601 -15.67 -17.05 -52.68
C ASP A 601 -15.75 -16.94 -54.21
N ASP A 602 -15.34 -15.80 -54.76
CA ASP A 602 -15.55 -15.41 -56.16
C ASP A 602 -14.49 -15.94 -57.14
N VAL A 603 -13.35 -16.43 -56.64
CA VAL A 603 -12.30 -17.04 -57.48
C VAL A 603 -12.65 -18.50 -57.76
N ASP A 604 -12.86 -18.83 -59.04
CA ASP A 604 -13.24 -20.16 -59.46
C ASP A 604 -12.09 -21.19 -59.26
N PRO A 605 -12.41 -22.48 -59.08
CA PRO A 605 -11.40 -23.52 -58.83
C PRO A 605 -10.33 -23.65 -59.93
N ALA A 606 -10.65 -23.37 -61.19
CA ALA A 606 -9.69 -23.48 -62.28
C ALA A 606 -8.66 -22.34 -62.21
N SER A 607 -9.11 -21.13 -61.90
CA SER A 607 -8.24 -19.97 -61.64
C SER A 607 -7.33 -20.20 -60.44
N LEU A 608 -7.83 -20.79 -59.34
CA LEU A 608 -7.00 -21.14 -58.17
C LEU A 608 -5.88 -22.11 -58.52
N VAL A 609 -6.15 -23.14 -59.34
CA VAL A 609 -5.11 -24.07 -59.80
C VAL A 609 -4.11 -23.37 -60.72
N ALA A 610 -4.58 -22.50 -61.63
CA ALA A 610 -3.69 -21.74 -62.51
C ALA A 610 -2.75 -20.84 -61.70
N VAL A 611 -3.24 -20.17 -60.65
CA VAL A 611 -2.42 -19.39 -59.71
C VAL A 611 -1.37 -20.27 -59.04
N ILE A 612 -1.73 -21.46 -58.53
CA ILE A 612 -0.76 -22.39 -57.90
C ILE A 612 0.34 -22.78 -58.88
N VAL A 613 -0.04 -23.14 -60.11
CA VAL A 613 0.90 -23.57 -61.14
C VAL A 613 1.83 -22.44 -61.55
N LEU A 614 1.30 -21.24 -61.78
CA LEU A 614 2.09 -20.05 -62.13
C LEU A 614 3.02 -19.65 -60.98
N ALA A 615 2.53 -19.66 -59.74
CA ALA A 615 3.35 -19.36 -58.56
C ALA A 615 4.53 -20.34 -58.44
N ARG A 616 4.29 -21.64 -58.61
CA ARG A 616 5.35 -22.66 -58.60
C ARG A 616 6.31 -22.52 -59.76
N ALA A 617 5.80 -22.25 -60.96
CA ALA A 617 6.64 -22.05 -62.15
C ALA A 617 7.51 -20.79 -62.02
N GLY A 618 6.98 -19.70 -61.46
CA GLY A 618 7.73 -18.47 -61.21
C GLY A 618 8.85 -18.70 -60.18
N ARG A 619 8.55 -19.42 -59.10
CA ARG A 619 9.57 -19.81 -58.10
C ARG A 619 10.64 -20.73 -58.69
N ALA A 620 10.27 -21.65 -59.56
CA ALA A 620 11.22 -22.52 -60.25
C ALA A 620 12.13 -21.71 -61.20
N ALA A 621 11.55 -20.77 -61.95
CA ALA A 621 12.29 -19.85 -62.83
C ALA A 621 13.28 -18.98 -62.02
N PHE A 622 12.89 -18.50 -60.85
CA PHE A 622 13.78 -17.80 -59.91
C PHE A 622 15.01 -18.62 -59.49
N THR A 623 14.85 -19.94 -59.38
CA THR A 623 15.96 -20.86 -59.04
C THR A 623 16.76 -21.34 -60.26
N GLY A 624 16.49 -20.80 -61.45
CA GLY A 624 17.16 -21.16 -62.71
C GLY A 624 16.59 -22.39 -63.41
N ASP A 625 15.42 -22.91 -63.01
CA ASP A 625 14.77 -24.03 -63.69
C ASP A 625 14.13 -23.59 -65.01
N THR A 626 14.61 -24.15 -66.12
CA THR A 626 14.14 -23.84 -67.48
C THR A 626 12.95 -24.70 -67.92
N ASN A 627 12.43 -25.59 -67.06
CA ASN A 627 11.33 -26.46 -67.42
C ASN A 627 10.02 -25.69 -67.63
N ASN A 628 9.52 -25.72 -68.88
CA ASN A 628 8.31 -25.02 -69.30
C ASN A 628 7.06 -25.90 -69.28
N LEU A 629 7.16 -27.16 -68.85
CA LEU A 629 6.07 -28.12 -68.90
C LEU A 629 5.71 -28.60 -67.49
N CYS A 630 4.42 -28.64 -67.19
CA CYS A 630 3.88 -29.30 -66.00
C CYS A 630 3.27 -30.65 -66.35
N CYS A 631 3.05 -31.49 -65.36
CA CYS A 631 2.33 -32.74 -65.54
C CYS A 631 0.92 -32.46 -66.09
N GLY A 632 0.65 -32.91 -67.31
CA GLY A 632 -0.63 -32.79 -67.99
C GLY A 632 -1.69 -33.76 -67.47
N LEU A 633 -1.37 -34.64 -66.53
CA LEU A 633 -2.34 -35.50 -65.86
C LEU A 633 -2.90 -34.84 -64.58
N ASN A 634 -2.00 -34.23 -63.80
CA ASN A 634 -2.34 -33.38 -62.67
C ASN A 634 -1.33 -32.22 -62.58
N PRO A 635 -1.71 -31.00 -62.99
CA PRO A 635 -0.83 -29.83 -62.96
C PRO A 635 -0.22 -29.54 -61.58
N LEU A 636 -0.88 -29.96 -60.50
CA LEU A 636 -0.39 -29.79 -59.12
C LEU A 636 0.79 -30.72 -58.77
N HIS A 637 1.12 -31.71 -59.60
CA HIS A 637 2.32 -32.53 -59.42
C HIS A 637 3.63 -31.80 -59.76
N GLY A 638 3.55 -30.64 -60.44
CA GLY A 638 4.72 -29.84 -60.81
C GLY A 638 5.36 -30.25 -62.14
N PRO A 639 6.69 -30.08 -62.30
CA PRO A 639 7.38 -30.15 -63.60
C PRO A 639 7.29 -31.53 -64.26
N ALA A 640 7.12 -31.54 -65.59
CA ALA A 640 7.14 -32.77 -66.38
C ALA A 640 8.57 -33.14 -66.78
N VAL A 641 8.89 -34.44 -66.77
CA VAL A 641 10.23 -34.95 -67.13
C VAL A 641 10.27 -35.50 -68.56
N SER A 642 9.13 -35.87 -69.13
CA SER A 642 9.02 -36.40 -70.51
C SER A 642 7.58 -36.33 -71.01
N ARG A 643 7.37 -36.55 -72.32
CA ARG A 643 6.04 -36.76 -72.90
C ARG A 643 5.77 -38.25 -73.09
N HIS A 644 4.58 -38.71 -72.71
CA HIS A 644 4.19 -40.11 -72.83
C HIS A 644 2.76 -40.27 -73.39
N HIS A 645 2.49 -41.35 -74.12
CA HIS A 645 1.14 -41.65 -74.60
C HIS A 645 0.35 -42.31 -73.47
N LEU A 646 -0.61 -41.57 -72.89
CA LEU A 646 -1.41 -42.02 -71.77
C LEU A 646 -2.82 -42.36 -72.22
N ARG A 647 -3.42 -43.39 -71.62
CA ARG A 647 -4.86 -43.63 -71.66
C ARG A 647 -5.53 -42.73 -70.62
N VAL A 648 -6.24 -41.70 -71.07
CA VAL A 648 -6.87 -40.69 -70.19
C VAL A 648 -8.34 -40.99 -69.86
N SER A 649 -8.88 -42.05 -70.47
CA SER A 649 -10.27 -42.51 -70.31
C SER A 649 -10.34 -43.82 -69.53
N GLY A 650 -11.36 -43.94 -68.68
CA GLY A 650 -11.61 -45.12 -67.85
C GLY A 650 -11.96 -46.39 -68.65
N PRO A 651 -12.18 -47.53 -67.96
CA PRO A 651 -12.47 -48.82 -68.62
C PRO A 651 -13.78 -48.82 -69.42
N ALA A 652 -14.75 -47.99 -69.04
CA ALA A 652 -16.09 -47.91 -69.63
C ALA A 652 -16.23 -46.88 -70.77
N GLU A 653 -15.18 -46.11 -71.07
CA GLU A 653 -15.18 -45.07 -72.11
C GLU A 653 -14.39 -45.49 -73.35
N THR A 654 -14.68 -44.86 -74.50
CA THR A 654 -13.89 -45.03 -75.73
C THR A 654 -12.42 -44.69 -75.48
N VAL A 655 -11.50 -45.58 -75.89
CA VAL A 655 -10.06 -45.47 -75.58
C VAL A 655 -9.46 -44.21 -76.22
N ARG A 656 -9.30 -43.14 -75.43
CA ARG A 656 -8.56 -41.94 -75.83
C ARG A 656 -7.12 -42.03 -75.34
N ARG A 657 -6.17 -42.18 -76.27
CA ARG A 657 -4.73 -42.02 -75.99
C ARG A 657 -4.29 -40.60 -76.35
N ARG A 658 -3.60 -39.91 -75.44
CA ARG A 658 -3.06 -38.58 -75.66
C ARG A 658 -1.58 -38.53 -75.30
N LEU A 659 -0.79 -37.82 -76.10
CA LEU A 659 0.60 -37.52 -75.79
C LEU A 659 0.63 -36.33 -74.82
N LEU A 660 0.94 -36.58 -73.55
CA LEU A 660 0.94 -35.56 -72.50
C LEU A 660 2.32 -35.45 -71.84
N PRO A 661 2.75 -34.23 -71.45
CA PRO A 661 3.89 -34.07 -70.54
C PRO A 661 3.52 -34.68 -69.18
N VAL A 662 4.39 -35.48 -68.58
CA VAL A 662 4.16 -36.12 -67.28
C VAL A 662 5.36 -35.98 -66.37
N CYS A 663 5.10 -35.82 -65.06
CA CYS A 663 6.14 -35.93 -64.04
C CYS A 663 6.64 -37.38 -63.95
N GLN A 664 7.80 -37.58 -63.33
CA GLN A 664 8.45 -38.89 -63.24
C GLN A 664 7.53 -40.00 -62.67
N PRO A 665 6.78 -39.78 -61.57
CA PRO A 665 5.90 -40.82 -61.05
C PRO A 665 4.73 -41.15 -61.99
N CYS A 666 4.09 -40.16 -62.61
CA CYS A 666 3.03 -40.42 -63.59
C CYS A 666 3.53 -41.19 -64.81
N ARG A 667 4.80 -40.97 -65.22
CA ARG A 667 5.46 -41.77 -66.26
C ARG A 667 5.67 -43.21 -65.81
N GLU A 668 6.18 -43.41 -64.58
CA GLU A 668 6.42 -44.74 -64.02
C GLU A 668 5.10 -45.52 -63.89
N THR A 669 4.04 -44.91 -63.35
CA THR A 669 2.70 -45.52 -63.32
C THR A 669 2.19 -45.84 -64.72
N ALA A 670 2.45 -44.98 -65.71
CA ALA A 670 2.04 -45.25 -67.08
C ALA A 670 2.76 -46.42 -67.76
N ILE A 671 3.98 -46.73 -67.30
CA ILE A 671 4.74 -47.87 -67.79
C ILE A 671 4.34 -49.16 -67.04
N VAL A 672 4.21 -49.09 -65.71
CA VAL A 672 3.96 -50.25 -64.85
C VAL A 672 2.48 -50.66 -64.86
N GLU A 673 1.55 -49.69 -64.79
CA GLU A 673 0.11 -49.91 -64.70
C GLU A 673 -0.68 -48.99 -65.64
N PRO A 674 -0.55 -49.16 -66.98
CA PRO A 674 -1.18 -48.27 -67.96
C PRO A 674 -2.71 -48.21 -67.87
N SER A 675 -3.35 -49.22 -67.27
CA SER A 675 -4.79 -49.27 -67.05
C SER A 675 -5.28 -48.37 -65.92
N THR A 676 -4.43 -48.02 -64.93
CA THR A 676 -4.83 -47.24 -63.75
C THR A 676 -4.45 -45.76 -63.84
N VAL A 677 -3.57 -45.37 -64.78
CA VAL A 677 -3.13 -43.97 -64.99
C VAL A 677 -4.25 -42.94 -64.99
N HIS A 678 -5.41 -43.26 -65.57
CA HIS A 678 -6.54 -42.34 -65.65
C HIS A 678 -7.07 -41.91 -64.26
N THR A 679 -6.83 -42.67 -63.19
CA THR A 679 -7.23 -42.31 -61.81
C THR A 679 -6.36 -41.21 -61.21
N LEU A 680 -5.19 -40.95 -61.78
CA LEU A 680 -4.30 -39.85 -61.41
C LEU A 680 -4.68 -38.52 -62.07
N ARG A 681 -5.73 -38.51 -62.91
CA ARG A 681 -6.22 -37.32 -63.61
C ARG A 681 -6.90 -36.38 -62.61
N MET A 682 -6.47 -35.12 -62.59
CA MET A 682 -7.05 -34.13 -61.69
C MET A 682 -8.47 -33.73 -62.12
N THR A 683 -9.38 -33.71 -61.15
CA THR A 683 -10.74 -33.17 -61.29
C THR A 683 -10.94 -31.96 -60.39
N LEU A 684 -11.72 -30.99 -60.86
CA LEU A 684 -12.03 -29.77 -60.12
C LEU A 684 -13.36 -29.91 -59.38
N PRO A 685 -13.49 -29.29 -58.19
CA PRO A 685 -14.79 -29.14 -57.54
C PRO A 685 -15.72 -28.27 -58.41
N PRO A 686 -17.05 -28.40 -58.28
CA PRO A 686 -18.00 -27.61 -59.07
C PRO A 686 -17.80 -26.11 -58.81
N GLY A 687 -17.71 -25.32 -59.88
CA GLY A 687 -17.63 -23.87 -59.81
C GLY A 687 -18.99 -23.24 -59.44
N GLN A 688 -18.96 -22.08 -58.76
CA GLN A 688 -20.19 -21.31 -58.52
C GLN A 688 -20.67 -20.71 -59.86
N GLY A 689 -21.68 -21.33 -60.48
CA GLY A 689 -22.31 -20.85 -61.71
C GLY A 689 -22.58 -21.92 -62.79
N GLY A 690 -22.09 -23.15 -62.61
CA GLY A 690 -22.38 -24.26 -63.52
C GLY A 690 -23.73 -24.91 -63.22
N GLN A 691 -24.67 -24.86 -64.16
CA GLN A 691 -26.03 -25.41 -64.06
C GLN A 691 -26.07 -26.95 -64.27
N GLY A 692 -25.12 -27.68 -63.68
CA GLY A 692 -24.97 -29.13 -63.77
C GLY A 692 -24.79 -29.78 -62.40
N ASP A 693 -25.30 -31.00 -62.23
CA ASP A 693 -25.43 -31.78 -60.99
C ASP A 693 -24.13 -32.02 -60.22
N GLY A 694 -23.55 -31.00 -59.54
CA GLY A 694 -22.49 -31.17 -58.53
C GLY A 694 -21.27 -32.02 -58.92
N GLU A 695 -21.10 -32.33 -60.21
CA GLU A 695 -20.22 -33.36 -60.71
C GLU A 695 -18.83 -32.75 -60.91
N ARG A 696 -17.81 -33.46 -60.42
CA ARG A 696 -16.42 -33.02 -60.57
C ARG A 696 -16.01 -33.14 -62.03
N MET A 697 -15.55 -32.04 -62.62
CA MET A 697 -15.12 -32.04 -64.02
C MET A 697 -13.61 -32.23 -64.13
N PRO A 698 -13.10 -32.94 -65.14
CA PRO A 698 -11.67 -32.95 -65.42
C PRO A 698 -11.15 -31.56 -65.76
N TYR A 699 -9.94 -31.23 -65.32
CA TYR A 699 -9.40 -29.88 -65.47
C TYR A 699 -9.22 -29.45 -66.94
N GLU A 700 -9.05 -30.38 -67.87
CA GLU A 700 -8.86 -30.10 -69.30
C GLU A 700 -10.16 -29.65 -69.99
N GLU A 701 -11.29 -29.87 -69.34
CA GLU A 701 -12.63 -29.50 -69.78
C GLU A 701 -13.13 -28.24 -69.05
N ALA A 702 -12.37 -27.75 -68.07
CA ALA A 702 -12.70 -26.55 -67.33
C ALA A 702 -12.71 -25.30 -68.22
N THR A 703 -13.66 -24.41 -67.98
CA THR A 703 -13.68 -23.08 -68.60
C THR A 703 -12.51 -22.24 -68.08
N GLY A 704 -11.94 -21.38 -68.93
CA GLY A 704 -10.88 -20.45 -68.56
C GLY A 704 -9.49 -20.87 -69.05
N PRO A 705 -8.40 -20.31 -68.47
CA PRO A 705 -7.05 -20.46 -69.01
C PRO A 705 -6.38 -21.79 -68.64
N LEU A 706 -6.86 -22.46 -67.58
CA LEU A 706 -6.21 -23.65 -67.02
C LEU A 706 -5.93 -24.79 -68.03
N PRO A 707 -6.82 -25.16 -68.98
CA PRO A 707 -6.54 -26.22 -69.94
C PRO A 707 -5.29 -25.99 -70.80
N ALA A 708 -4.84 -24.74 -70.94
CA ALA A 708 -3.63 -24.38 -71.69
C ALA A 708 -2.34 -24.91 -71.04
N VAL A 709 -2.36 -25.21 -69.74
CA VAL A 709 -1.18 -25.70 -68.98
C VAL A 709 -0.56 -26.97 -69.60
N ARG A 710 -1.36 -27.81 -70.26
CA ARG A 710 -0.89 -29.03 -70.94
C ARG A 710 0.07 -28.75 -72.11
N ASN A 711 0.00 -27.54 -72.66
CA ASN A 711 0.86 -27.08 -73.75
C ASN A 711 2.12 -26.36 -73.23
N GLY A 712 2.14 -26.00 -71.94
CA GLY A 712 3.27 -25.37 -71.25
C GLY A 712 2.88 -24.09 -70.50
N ILE A 713 3.78 -23.64 -69.62
CA ILE A 713 3.63 -22.42 -68.83
C ILE A 713 3.51 -21.16 -69.70
N PRO A 714 4.28 -20.96 -70.79
CA PRO A 714 4.11 -19.79 -71.66
C PRO A 714 2.71 -19.71 -72.27
N GLN A 715 2.15 -20.85 -72.69
CA GLN A 715 0.80 -20.89 -73.24
C GLN A 715 -0.28 -20.59 -72.20
N LEU A 716 -0.03 -20.98 -70.93
CA LEU A 716 -0.90 -20.62 -69.82
C LEU A 716 -0.87 -19.10 -69.55
N ILE A 717 0.32 -18.49 -69.52
CA ILE A 717 0.50 -17.04 -69.39
C ILE A 717 -0.28 -16.29 -70.48
N ASP A 718 -0.10 -16.67 -71.75
CA ASP A 718 -0.81 -16.04 -72.88
C ASP A 718 -2.33 -16.16 -72.73
N LYS A 719 -2.81 -17.34 -72.32
CA LYS A 719 -4.25 -17.57 -72.13
C LYS A 719 -4.82 -16.86 -70.92
N VAL A 720 -4.05 -16.65 -69.86
CA VAL A 720 -4.47 -15.81 -68.72
C VAL A 720 -4.62 -14.36 -69.18
N ARG A 721 -3.64 -13.83 -69.91
CA ARG A 721 -3.70 -12.46 -70.45
C ARG A 721 -4.89 -12.25 -71.39
N GLU A 722 -5.16 -13.21 -72.27
CA GLU A 722 -6.33 -13.20 -73.15
C GLU A 722 -7.64 -13.30 -72.35
N PHE A 723 -7.71 -14.20 -71.37
CA PHE A 723 -8.90 -14.43 -70.55
C PHE A 723 -9.29 -13.20 -69.73
N VAL A 724 -8.32 -12.53 -69.11
CA VAL A 724 -8.55 -11.32 -68.30
C VAL A 724 -8.85 -10.11 -69.17
N SER A 725 -8.39 -10.05 -70.44
CA SER A 725 -8.72 -8.95 -71.37
C SER A 725 -10.16 -9.00 -71.91
N VAL A 726 -10.82 -10.15 -71.81
CA VAL A 726 -12.20 -10.37 -72.32
C VAL A 726 -13.25 -10.31 -71.19
N ARG A 727 -12.80 -10.46 -69.94
CA ARG A 727 -13.62 -10.38 -68.72
C ARG A 727 -13.79 -8.93 -68.30
#